data_AF-K1W542-F1
#
_entry.id   AF-K1W542-F1
#
_cell.length_a   1.000
_cell.length_b   1.000
_cell.length_c   1.000
_cell.angle_alpha   90.00
_cell.angle_beta   90.00
_cell.angle_gamma   90.00
#
_symmetry.space_group_name_H-M   'P 1'
#
loop_
_entity.id
_entity.type
_entity.pdbx_description
1 polymer ?
#
loop_
_entity_poly.entity_id
_entity_poly.type
_entity_poly.pdbx_seq_one_letter_code
_entity_poly.pdbx_strand_id
1 'polypeptide(L)'
;MVLELCHATPSDVDRIAAIHLAAFNDNALLHAQFPTSESLSALQSILAEETLHAIQRTQTTKAVLVVKDKELQENQIISFAKWDLPTDHAKQVLHEGITWPDDCQQESLDRYHELAEAAKERVVGKGKCYRMNFVGTDPRYQGRGAGTMLTKWGLSAAEKDGLPVYLESTVAASSLYRRLGFVSRDGLSMVLPGNSPTGGPNIYEEVCMIKVWHDLEYDHWDSSLNISSLTEDLGIGVLPQTVIQAVYDRIDAYKKVQPSVWLHLQPIGEVMRAANELHTRFNDEKNRPPLWGVPFSVKDSIDVAGVLTTTGCPALAYIPTVSASVYQRCIDAGALFIGKTNMEQLATGMTGCRSPYGTLHSTFSKSHIVGGSSSGSAVTVSEGLVSFSLGSDTAGSIRVPALFNGIIGFKPTKGTVSARGVSPASLHQDCVSFLTSTIADAERVWDVCKGFDTGDVFAKLPWQIRPAKQPTSRIRFRFGIPPTSALEVCSPMYRQMFTEVVDAIQREGGKLAELDWAPFDAANELLYNSTFVLERLTMLPDGWLEKNKQLLHPVTRQVFESMVERQTTSTAVDVFKDLHKQAEYKRAVENILTLEENIEDGVDEMTLMIVPTAPFHPTIEEVGRDPVAINGRLGAFAHFANVLDLVGVAVPCGKYEIGEVVDGRMVELPFGVTILAGAGLDAQVVEVVSRLEERLGELCW
;
A
#
# COMPACT_ATOMS: atom_id res chain seq x y z
N MET A 1 37.40 -12.20 -25.58
CA MET A 1 36.87 -13.28 -24.75
C MET A 1 36.18 -14.28 -25.62
N VAL A 2 36.72 -15.50 -25.68
CA VAL A 2 36.10 -16.61 -26.38
C VAL A 2 35.52 -17.54 -25.33
N LEU A 3 34.22 -17.38 -25.07
CA LEU A 3 33.47 -18.21 -24.12
C LEU A 3 33.05 -19.52 -24.79
N GLU A 4 33.25 -20.63 -24.09
CA GLU A 4 32.84 -21.96 -24.53
C GLU A 4 31.92 -22.61 -23.50
N LEU A 5 30.74 -23.06 -23.94
CA LEU A 5 29.78 -23.80 -23.13
C LEU A 5 30.02 -25.31 -23.31
N CYS A 6 30.21 -26.03 -22.20
CA CYS A 6 30.47 -27.47 -22.16
C CYS A 6 29.61 -28.15 -21.07
N HIS A 7 29.41 -29.46 -21.20
CA HIS A 7 29.01 -30.29 -20.07
C HIS A 7 30.17 -30.42 -19.08
N ALA A 8 29.86 -30.39 -17.79
CA ALA A 8 30.83 -30.60 -16.73
C ALA A 8 31.34 -32.05 -16.70
N THR A 9 32.59 -32.21 -16.32
CA THR A 9 33.28 -33.49 -16.14
C THR A 9 33.67 -33.68 -14.66
N PRO A 10 33.99 -34.89 -14.20
CA PRO A 10 34.42 -35.11 -12.82
C PRO A 10 35.61 -34.25 -12.36
N SER A 11 36.50 -33.83 -13.27
CA SER A 11 37.61 -32.92 -12.94
C SER A 11 37.18 -31.46 -12.68
N ASP A 12 35.93 -31.11 -12.99
CA ASP A 12 35.41 -29.74 -12.86
C ASP A 12 34.76 -29.48 -11.48
N VAL A 13 34.52 -30.52 -10.68
CA VAL A 13 33.65 -30.46 -9.47
C VAL A 13 34.13 -29.48 -8.41
N ASP A 14 35.43 -29.48 -8.09
CA ASP A 14 36.00 -28.59 -7.07
C ASP A 14 35.89 -27.13 -7.49
N ARG A 15 36.13 -26.86 -8.79
CA ARG A 15 36.01 -25.52 -9.34
C ARG A 15 34.55 -25.06 -9.35
N ILE A 16 33.59 -25.93 -9.68
CA ILE A 16 32.16 -25.62 -9.61
C ILE A 16 31.74 -25.29 -8.17
N ALA A 17 32.14 -26.10 -7.19
CA ALA A 17 31.84 -25.85 -5.78
C ALA A 17 32.42 -24.52 -5.28
N ALA A 18 33.67 -24.20 -5.66
CA ALA A 18 34.30 -22.93 -5.33
C ALA A 18 33.54 -21.73 -5.96
N ILE A 19 33.10 -21.84 -7.21
CA ILE A 19 32.30 -20.80 -7.87
C ILE A 19 30.93 -20.68 -7.19
N HIS A 20 30.30 -21.79 -6.78
CA HIS A 20 29.02 -21.77 -6.09
C HIS A 20 29.13 -20.92 -4.82
N LEU A 21 30.05 -21.25 -3.90
CA LEU A 21 30.21 -20.47 -2.68
C LEU A 21 30.55 -19.01 -2.96
N ALA A 22 31.45 -18.75 -3.91
CA ALA A 22 31.82 -17.37 -4.25
C ALA A 22 30.67 -16.56 -4.85
N ALA A 23 29.85 -17.17 -5.72
CA ALA A 23 28.75 -16.49 -6.41
C ALA A 23 27.56 -16.21 -5.48
N PHE A 24 27.34 -17.07 -4.48
CA PHE A 24 26.23 -16.96 -3.53
C PHE A 24 26.66 -16.44 -2.15
N ASN A 25 27.91 -15.98 -2.00
CA ASN A 25 28.42 -15.50 -0.71
C ASN A 25 27.64 -14.30 -0.15
N ASP A 26 26.98 -13.51 -0.98
CA ASP A 26 26.16 -12.38 -0.50
C ASP A 26 24.70 -12.80 -0.22
N ASN A 27 24.35 -14.07 -0.41
CA ASN A 27 23.01 -14.59 -0.13
C ASN A 27 22.82 -14.79 1.38
N ALA A 28 21.90 -14.04 1.98
CA ALA A 28 21.59 -14.13 3.41
C ALA A 28 21.08 -15.51 3.84
N LEU A 29 20.36 -16.24 2.98
CA LEU A 29 19.89 -17.59 3.27
C LEU A 29 21.06 -18.57 3.45
N LEU A 30 22.11 -18.45 2.62
CA LEU A 30 23.30 -19.30 2.71
C LEU A 30 23.95 -19.17 4.10
N HIS A 31 24.14 -17.94 4.58
CA HIS A 31 24.74 -17.69 5.90
C HIS A 31 23.79 -17.99 7.06
N ALA A 32 22.48 -17.92 6.84
CA ALA A 32 21.51 -18.39 7.83
C ALA A 32 21.55 -19.92 7.98
N GLN A 33 21.76 -20.65 6.88
CA GLN A 33 21.86 -22.11 6.88
C GLN A 33 23.23 -22.63 7.35
N PHE A 34 24.30 -21.88 7.05
CA PHE A 34 25.69 -22.22 7.34
C PHE A 34 26.39 -21.02 8.01
N PRO A 35 26.21 -20.84 9.33
CA PRO A 35 26.56 -19.59 10.02
C PRO A 35 28.06 -19.41 10.32
N THR A 36 28.87 -20.47 10.20
CA THR A 36 30.30 -20.40 10.51
C THR A 36 31.18 -20.65 9.28
N SER A 37 32.41 -20.15 9.31
CA SER A 37 33.42 -20.46 8.29
C SER A 37 33.71 -21.96 8.17
N GLU A 38 33.56 -22.71 9.26
CA GLU A 38 33.74 -24.18 9.30
C GLU A 38 32.60 -24.86 8.53
N SER A 39 31.35 -24.47 8.79
CA SER A 39 30.17 -24.97 8.08
C SER A 39 30.18 -24.65 6.59
N LEU A 40 30.62 -23.44 6.21
CA LEU A 40 30.76 -23.03 4.81
C LEU A 40 31.87 -23.80 4.09
N SER A 41 32.98 -24.08 4.77
CA SER A 41 34.07 -24.92 4.24
C SER A 41 33.62 -26.37 4.05
N ALA A 42 32.89 -26.92 5.02
CA ALA A 42 32.28 -28.25 4.91
C ALA A 42 31.27 -28.32 3.76
N LEU A 43 30.44 -27.29 3.59
CA LEU A 43 29.50 -27.17 2.48
C LEU A 43 30.20 -27.20 1.12
N GLN A 44 31.40 -26.64 0.98
CA GLN A 44 32.16 -26.73 -0.28
C GLN A 44 32.40 -28.18 -0.70
N SER A 45 32.76 -29.03 0.26
CA SER A 45 33.03 -30.45 0.02
C SER A 45 31.75 -31.19 -0.35
N ILE A 46 30.65 -30.90 0.35
CA ILE A 46 29.32 -31.46 0.07
C ILE A 46 28.85 -31.06 -1.35
N LEU A 47 29.01 -29.79 -1.72
CA LEU A 47 28.64 -29.29 -3.05
C LEU A 47 29.45 -29.96 -4.16
N ALA A 48 30.73 -30.28 -3.91
CA ALA A 48 31.58 -30.99 -4.87
C ALA A 48 31.09 -32.45 -5.05
N GLU A 49 30.79 -33.15 -3.95
CA GLU A 49 30.26 -34.51 -3.97
C GLU A 49 28.88 -34.58 -4.66
N GLU A 50 27.95 -33.68 -4.34
CA GLU A 50 26.66 -33.59 -5.00
C GLU A 50 26.80 -33.31 -6.51
N THR A 51 27.76 -32.46 -6.89
CA THR A 51 28.04 -32.17 -8.31
C THR A 51 28.60 -33.40 -9.01
N LEU A 52 29.51 -34.13 -8.36
CA LEU A 52 30.05 -35.39 -8.88
C LEU A 52 28.93 -36.42 -9.09
N HIS A 53 28.03 -36.58 -8.11
CA HIS A 53 26.87 -37.46 -8.21
C HIS A 53 25.93 -37.03 -9.35
N ALA A 54 25.71 -35.74 -9.54
CA ALA A 54 24.89 -35.22 -10.64
C ALA A 54 25.52 -35.44 -12.02
N ILE A 55 26.85 -35.46 -12.13
CA ILE A 55 27.58 -35.77 -13.36
C ILE A 55 27.58 -37.29 -13.64
N GLN A 56 27.69 -38.11 -12.59
CA GLN A 56 27.78 -39.57 -12.70
C GLN A 56 26.42 -40.27 -12.86
N ARG A 57 25.35 -39.77 -12.23
CA ARG A 57 23.98 -40.17 -12.57
C ARG A 57 23.78 -39.80 -14.04
N THR A 58 23.39 -40.78 -14.86
CA THR A 58 23.28 -40.64 -16.32
C THR A 58 22.54 -39.35 -16.72
N GLN A 59 22.87 -38.78 -17.89
CA GLN A 59 22.32 -37.54 -18.50
C GLN A 59 20.78 -37.46 -18.62
N THR A 60 20.03 -38.41 -18.04
CA THR A 60 18.59 -38.58 -18.15
C THR A 60 17.79 -37.78 -17.13
N THR A 61 18.39 -37.31 -16.02
CA THR A 61 17.65 -36.59 -14.96
C THR A 61 18.22 -35.24 -14.56
N LYS A 62 19.53 -35.01 -14.72
CA LYS A 62 20.19 -33.74 -14.41
C LYS A 62 21.18 -33.37 -15.51
N ALA A 63 21.42 -32.08 -15.70
CA ALA A 63 22.50 -31.57 -16.52
C ALA A 63 23.33 -30.56 -15.74
N VAL A 64 24.65 -30.76 -15.70
CA VAL A 64 25.62 -29.82 -15.14
C VAL A 64 26.43 -29.23 -16.29
N LEU A 65 26.38 -27.91 -16.43
CA LEU A 65 27.03 -27.17 -17.51
C LEU A 65 28.03 -26.20 -16.94
N VAL A 66 29.08 -25.91 -17.71
CA VAL A 66 30.12 -24.93 -17.37
C VAL A 66 30.41 -24.03 -18.56
N VAL A 67 30.80 -22.79 -18.28
CA VAL A 67 31.39 -21.87 -19.25
C VAL A 67 32.86 -21.70 -18.93
N LYS A 68 33.69 -21.93 -19.95
CA LYS A 68 35.15 -21.75 -19.91
C LYS A 68 35.54 -20.50 -20.69
N ASP A 69 36.52 -19.76 -20.19
CA ASP A 69 37.13 -18.65 -20.91
C ASP A 69 38.44 -19.15 -21.55
N LYS A 70 38.45 -19.30 -22.88
CA LYS A 70 39.60 -19.83 -23.64
C LYS A 70 40.81 -18.90 -23.65
N GLU A 71 40.63 -17.64 -23.25
CA GLU A 71 41.72 -16.65 -23.19
C GLU A 71 42.44 -16.65 -21.84
N LEU A 72 41.88 -17.32 -20.82
CA LEU A 72 42.53 -17.50 -19.52
C LEU A 72 43.46 -18.72 -19.54
N GLN A 73 44.49 -18.68 -18.69
CA GLN A 73 45.33 -19.85 -18.46
C GLN A 73 44.47 -21.05 -18.04
N GLU A 74 44.78 -22.23 -18.60
CA GLU A 74 44.13 -23.52 -18.31
C GLU A 74 42.66 -23.67 -18.75
N ASN A 75 42.14 -22.83 -19.66
CA ASN A 75 40.73 -22.91 -20.11
C ASN A 75 39.76 -22.91 -18.91
N GLN A 76 40.01 -21.96 -18.00
CA GLN A 76 39.43 -21.93 -16.67
C GLN A 76 37.89 -21.82 -16.72
N ILE A 77 37.21 -22.59 -15.87
CA ILE A 77 35.77 -22.44 -15.65
C ILE A 77 35.50 -21.14 -14.88
N ILE A 78 34.61 -20.33 -15.43
CA ILE A 78 34.21 -19.04 -14.86
C ILE A 78 32.74 -19.02 -14.41
N SER A 79 31.93 -19.98 -14.87
CA SER A 79 30.50 -20.06 -14.56
C SER A 79 29.99 -21.48 -14.68
N PHE A 80 28.91 -21.81 -13.97
CA PHE A 80 28.23 -23.11 -14.04
C PHE A 80 26.71 -22.97 -13.92
N ALA A 81 25.98 -23.97 -14.40
CA ALA A 81 24.56 -24.14 -14.10
C ALA A 81 24.21 -25.60 -13.81
N LYS A 82 23.24 -25.82 -12.91
CA LYS A 82 22.67 -27.13 -12.56
C LYS A 82 21.19 -27.14 -12.94
N TRP A 83 20.82 -28.07 -13.80
CA TRP A 83 19.46 -28.24 -14.32
C TRP A 83 18.88 -29.58 -13.88
N ASP A 84 17.63 -29.58 -13.45
CA ASP A 84 16.82 -30.80 -13.45
C ASP A 84 16.12 -30.92 -14.81
N LEU A 85 16.21 -32.11 -15.39
CA LEU A 85 15.60 -32.44 -16.67
C LEU A 85 14.18 -33.02 -16.46
N PRO A 86 13.30 -32.92 -17.46
CA PRO A 86 11.99 -33.55 -17.44
C PRO A 86 12.06 -35.06 -17.15
N THR A 87 11.36 -35.56 -16.12
CA THR A 87 11.32 -36.99 -15.77
C THR A 87 9.89 -37.50 -15.56
N ASP A 88 9.65 -38.81 -15.79
CA ASP A 88 8.36 -39.49 -15.59
C ASP A 88 8.15 -40.03 -14.16
N HIS A 89 9.20 -40.06 -13.33
CA HIS A 89 9.22 -40.73 -12.04
C HIS A 89 9.33 -39.77 -10.85
N ALA A 90 8.76 -40.22 -9.72
CA ALA A 90 8.44 -39.50 -8.50
C ALA A 90 9.61 -38.76 -7.83
N LYS A 91 9.23 -37.76 -6.99
CA LYS A 91 10.05 -36.95 -6.08
C LYS A 91 11.44 -37.56 -5.81
N GLN A 92 12.49 -36.93 -6.32
CA GLN A 92 13.84 -37.21 -5.83
C GLN A 92 13.86 -36.89 -4.33
N VAL A 93 14.29 -37.84 -3.50
CA VAL A 93 14.64 -37.54 -2.11
C VAL A 93 15.90 -36.69 -2.16
N LEU A 94 15.74 -35.39 -1.93
CA LEU A 94 16.87 -34.48 -1.78
C LEU A 94 17.59 -34.79 -0.47
N HIS A 95 18.92 -34.72 -0.51
CA HIS A 95 19.81 -34.99 0.63
C HIS A 95 19.85 -36.42 1.17
N GLU A 96 19.37 -37.41 0.40
CA GLU A 96 19.52 -38.82 0.79
C GLU A 96 21.01 -39.20 0.87
N GLY A 97 21.48 -39.46 2.09
CA GLY A 97 22.88 -39.82 2.38
C GLY A 97 23.84 -38.64 2.59
N ILE A 98 23.35 -37.40 2.67
CA ILE A 98 24.18 -36.24 3.02
C ILE A 98 24.28 -36.10 4.54
N THR A 99 25.50 -36.00 5.04
CA THR A 99 25.79 -35.62 6.43
C THR A 99 26.12 -34.14 6.47
N TRP A 100 25.21 -33.33 7.02
CA TRP A 100 25.43 -31.90 7.21
C TRP A 100 26.43 -31.62 8.35
N PRO A 101 27.18 -30.50 8.31
CA PRO A 101 28.03 -30.11 9.43
C PRO A 101 27.18 -29.82 10.68
N ASP A 102 27.76 -30.03 11.87
CA ASP A 102 27.03 -30.01 13.16
C ASP A 102 26.29 -28.68 13.46
N ASP A 103 26.78 -27.56 12.93
CA ASP A 103 26.24 -26.21 13.12
C ASP A 103 25.34 -25.74 11.97
N CYS A 104 25.08 -26.62 10.99
CA CYS A 104 24.11 -26.40 9.94
C CYS A 104 22.69 -26.21 10.52
N GLN A 105 22.01 -25.14 10.10
CA GLN A 105 20.62 -24.90 10.49
C GLN A 105 19.67 -25.73 9.61
N GLN A 106 19.62 -27.04 9.86
CA GLN A 106 18.88 -28.01 9.05
C GLN A 106 17.39 -27.66 8.92
N GLU A 107 16.75 -27.14 9.97
CA GLU A 107 15.35 -26.69 9.92
C GLU A 107 15.14 -25.59 8.85
N SER A 108 16.10 -24.68 8.68
CA SER A 108 16.03 -23.62 7.67
C SER A 108 16.25 -24.16 6.25
N LEU A 109 17.08 -25.20 6.08
CA LEU A 109 17.25 -25.91 4.80
C LEU A 109 15.97 -26.64 4.40
N ASP A 110 15.45 -27.46 5.31
CA ASP A 110 14.24 -28.25 5.09
C ASP A 110 13.06 -27.33 4.79
N ARG A 111 12.93 -26.22 5.54
CA ARG A 111 11.88 -25.24 5.32
C ARG A 111 11.96 -24.57 3.96
N TYR A 112 13.15 -24.14 3.52
CA TYR A 112 13.32 -23.57 2.18
C TYR A 112 12.95 -24.58 1.10
N HIS A 113 13.40 -25.83 1.25
CA HIS A 113 13.10 -26.89 0.31
C HIS A 113 11.58 -27.14 0.17
N GLU A 114 10.86 -27.23 1.29
CA GLU A 114 9.40 -27.36 1.30
C GLU A 114 8.72 -26.21 0.55
N LEU A 115 9.14 -24.97 0.80
CA LEU A 115 8.58 -23.78 0.16
C LEU A 115 8.83 -23.77 -1.35
N ALA A 116 10.05 -24.11 -1.77
CA ALA A 116 10.44 -24.15 -3.18
C ALA A 116 9.67 -25.23 -3.96
N GLU A 117 9.56 -26.45 -3.43
CA GLU A 117 8.76 -27.51 -4.07
C GLU A 117 7.27 -27.16 -4.13
N ALA A 118 6.73 -26.58 -3.05
CA ALA A 118 5.33 -26.15 -3.04
C ALA A 118 5.08 -25.05 -4.07
N ALA A 119 6.01 -24.09 -4.22
CA ALA A 119 5.89 -23.03 -5.23
C ALA A 119 5.98 -23.58 -6.65
N LYS A 120 6.91 -24.51 -6.91
CA LYS A 120 7.00 -25.22 -8.19
C LYS A 120 5.70 -25.97 -8.51
N GLU A 121 5.14 -26.69 -7.54
CA GLU A 121 3.88 -27.43 -7.73
C GLU A 121 2.72 -26.47 -8.03
N ARG A 122 2.67 -25.28 -7.40
CA ARG A 122 1.65 -24.25 -7.71
C ARG A 122 1.81 -23.65 -9.10
N VAL A 123 3.05 -23.50 -9.60
CA VAL A 123 3.33 -22.86 -10.90
C VAL A 123 3.23 -23.83 -12.07
N VAL A 124 3.79 -25.04 -11.94
CA VAL A 124 3.91 -26.03 -13.02
C VAL A 124 2.87 -27.15 -12.90
N GLY A 125 2.28 -27.33 -11.71
CA GLY A 125 1.41 -28.47 -11.42
C GLY A 125 2.18 -29.79 -11.44
N LYS A 126 1.51 -30.85 -11.93
CA LYS A 126 2.12 -32.18 -12.12
C LYS A 126 2.80 -32.34 -13.49
N GLY A 127 2.93 -31.25 -14.24
CA GLY A 127 3.53 -31.24 -15.56
C GLY A 127 5.05 -31.45 -15.51
N LYS A 128 5.61 -31.92 -16.63
CA LYS A 128 7.07 -31.95 -16.82
C LYS A 128 7.59 -30.55 -17.10
N CYS A 129 8.74 -30.21 -16.54
CA CYS A 129 9.45 -28.96 -16.85
C CYS A 129 10.96 -29.18 -16.77
N TYR A 130 11.69 -28.28 -17.41
CA TYR A 130 13.09 -28.02 -17.05
C TYR A 130 13.11 -27.13 -15.82
N ARG A 131 13.94 -27.43 -14.83
CA ARG A 131 14.16 -26.52 -13.68
C ARG A 131 15.62 -26.11 -13.60
N MET A 132 15.86 -24.81 -13.54
CA MET A 132 17.19 -24.28 -13.26
C MET A 132 17.35 -24.13 -11.74
N ASN A 133 18.09 -25.04 -11.11
CA ASN A 133 18.31 -24.99 -9.66
C ASN A 133 19.36 -23.95 -9.28
N PHE A 134 20.46 -23.89 -10.04
CA PHE A 134 21.56 -22.98 -9.75
C PHE A 134 22.15 -22.46 -11.05
N VAL A 135 22.47 -21.16 -11.06
CA VAL A 135 23.39 -20.56 -12.01
C VAL A 135 24.33 -19.64 -11.25
N GLY A 136 25.62 -19.93 -11.30
CA GLY A 136 26.65 -19.21 -10.55
C GLY A 136 27.75 -18.75 -11.48
N THR A 137 28.09 -17.46 -11.42
CA THR A 137 29.26 -16.91 -12.12
C THR A 137 30.22 -16.36 -11.08
N ASP A 138 31.48 -16.75 -11.20
CA ASP A 138 32.54 -16.27 -10.32
C ASP A 138 32.53 -14.73 -10.33
N PRO A 139 32.50 -14.06 -9.15
CA PRO A 139 32.36 -12.62 -9.04
C PRO A 139 33.33 -11.82 -9.92
N ARG A 140 34.54 -12.34 -10.16
CA ARG A 140 35.58 -11.71 -11.02
C ARG A 140 35.19 -11.64 -12.50
N TYR A 141 34.21 -12.44 -12.91
CA TYR A 141 33.79 -12.65 -14.30
C TYR A 141 32.30 -12.36 -14.54
N GLN A 142 31.60 -11.77 -13.57
CA GLN A 142 30.20 -11.35 -13.74
C GLN A 142 30.03 -10.30 -14.84
N GLY A 143 28.82 -10.20 -15.40
CA GLY A 143 28.50 -9.24 -16.47
C GLY A 143 29.06 -9.58 -17.85
N ARG A 144 29.72 -10.74 -18.02
CA ARG A 144 30.36 -11.16 -19.28
C ARG A 144 29.50 -12.09 -20.16
N GLY A 145 28.23 -12.32 -19.78
CA GLY A 145 27.28 -13.15 -20.54
C GLY A 145 27.35 -14.66 -20.29
N ALA A 146 28.26 -15.16 -19.44
CA ALA A 146 28.39 -16.59 -19.14
C ALA A 146 27.11 -17.21 -18.55
N GLY A 147 26.50 -16.56 -17.54
CA GLY A 147 25.20 -16.98 -16.99
C GLY A 147 24.10 -17.02 -18.05
N THR A 148 24.04 -16.00 -18.92
CA THR A 148 23.07 -15.95 -20.03
C THR A 148 23.25 -17.11 -21.01
N MET A 149 24.50 -17.50 -21.34
CA MET A 149 24.77 -18.66 -22.19
C MET A 149 24.23 -19.95 -21.57
N LEU A 150 24.48 -20.15 -20.28
CA LEU A 150 23.98 -21.31 -19.53
C LEU A 150 22.46 -21.35 -19.47
N THR A 151 21.81 -20.21 -19.24
CA THR A 151 20.34 -20.11 -19.26
C THR A 151 19.79 -20.42 -20.65
N LYS A 152 20.38 -19.86 -21.71
CA LYS A 152 19.94 -20.08 -23.10
C LYS A 152 20.02 -21.54 -23.53
N TRP A 153 21.00 -22.32 -23.05
CA TRP A 153 21.05 -23.75 -23.32
C TRP A 153 19.77 -24.46 -22.85
N GLY A 154 19.34 -24.19 -21.62
CA GLY A 154 18.14 -24.81 -21.05
C GLY A 154 16.87 -24.36 -21.75
N LEU A 155 16.80 -23.07 -22.13
CA LEU A 155 15.70 -22.55 -22.92
C LEU A 155 15.61 -23.25 -24.29
N SER A 156 16.72 -23.38 -25.02
CA SER A 156 16.72 -24.04 -26.33
C SER A 156 16.39 -25.53 -26.26
N ALA A 157 16.83 -26.23 -25.20
CA ALA A 157 16.45 -27.63 -24.97
C ALA A 157 14.93 -27.75 -24.69
N ALA A 158 14.42 -26.91 -23.81
CA ALA A 158 13.00 -26.91 -23.43
C ALA A 158 12.06 -26.48 -24.58
N GLU A 159 12.48 -25.55 -25.42
CA GLU A 159 11.76 -25.12 -26.63
C GLU A 159 11.61 -26.26 -27.62
N LYS A 160 12.71 -26.97 -27.88
CA LYS A 160 12.73 -28.14 -28.77
C LYS A 160 11.76 -29.23 -28.28
N ASP A 161 11.66 -29.41 -26.98
CA ASP A 161 10.80 -30.42 -26.35
C ASP A 161 9.36 -29.92 -26.13
N GLY A 162 9.08 -28.63 -26.36
CA GLY A 162 7.78 -28.02 -26.10
C GLY A 162 7.40 -27.98 -24.61
N LEU A 163 8.39 -28.00 -23.71
CA LEU A 163 8.19 -28.08 -22.26
C LEU A 163 8.53 -26.75 -21.57
N PRO A 164 7.83 -26.38 -20.48
CA PRO A 164 8.12 -25.15 -19.76
C PRO A 164 9.48 -25.19 -19.05
N VAL A 165 10.01 -23.99 -18.76
CA VAL A 165 11.17 -23.79 -17.90
C VAL A 165 10.75 -23.08 -16.62
N TYR A 166 11.13 -23.62 -15.47
CA TYR A 166 10.84 -23.07 -14.15
C TYR A 166 12.12 -22.70 -13.40
N LEU A 167 12.08 -21.63 -12.61
CA LEU A 167 13.14 -21.25 -11.70
C LEU A 167 12.62 -20.42 -10.52
N GLU A 168 13.34 -20.48 -9.42
CA GLU A 168 13.27 -19.54 -8.31
C GLU A 168 14.35 -18.47 -8.51
N SER A 169 13.94 -17.20 -8.47
CA SER A 169 14.85 -16.07 -8.63
C SER A 169 14.84 -15.21 -7.38
N THR A 170 16.02 -14.82 -6.91
CA THR A 170 16.13 -13.66 -6.03
C THR A 170 15.51 -12.44 -6.70
N VAL A 171 14.96 -11.52 -5.90
CA VAL A 171 14.32 -10.29 -6.42
C VAL A 171 15.29 -9.51 -7.32
N ALA A 172 16.55 -9.40 -6.90
CA ALA A 172 17.61 -8.71 -7.66
C ALA A 172 17.90 -9.34 -9.03
N ALA A 173 17.86 -10.67 -9.14
CA ALA A 173 18.13 -11.38 -10.40
C ALA A 173 16.90 -11.46 -11.33
N SER A 174 15.68 -11.23 -10.81
CA SER A 174 14.43 -11.46 -11.56
C SER A 174 14.35 -10.68 -12.87
N SER A 175 14.86 -9.45 -12.90
CA SER A 175 14.90 -8.61 -14.10
C SER A 175 15.71 -9.23 -15.25
N LEU A 176 16.77 -10.00 -14.95
CA LEU A 176 17.56 -10.72 -15.96
C LEU A 176 16.71 -11.80 -16.63
N TYR A 177 15.98 -12.59 -15.83
CA TYR A 177 15.15 -13.66 -16.36
C TYR A 177 13.93 -13.12 -17.12
N ARG A 178 13.37 -11.98 -16.70
CA ARG A 178 12.33 -11.28 -17.48
C ARG A 178 12.83 -10.93 -18.89
N ARG A 179 14.05 -10.42 -19.04
CA ARG A 179 14.67 -10.17 -20.37
C ARG A 179 14.92 -11.44 -21.20
N LEU A 180 14.88 -12.62 -20.58
CA LEU A 180 14.95 -13.92 -21.26
C LEU A 180 13.53 -14.50 -21.51
N GLY A 181 12.49 -13.72 -21.25
CA GLY A 181 11.08 -14.04 -21.44
C GLY A 181 10.53 -15.02 -20.41
N PHE A 182 11.03 -14.95 -19.17
CA PHE A 182 10.36 -15.55 -18.02
C PHE A 182 9.35 -14.57 -17.44
N VAL A 183 8.22 -15.08 -16.96
CA VAL A 183 7.20 -14.30 -16.24
C VAL A 183 7.07 -14.79 -14.80
N SER A 184 6.89 -13.85 -13.88
CA SER A 184 6.63 -14.13 -12.46
C SER A 184 5.23 -14.74 -12.29
N ARG A 185 5.11 -15.84 -11.53
CA ARG A 185 3.83 -16.56 -11.35
C ARG A 185 3.48 -16.88 -9.90
N ASP A 186 4.47 -16.91 -9.03
CA ASP A 186 4.31 -17.21 -7.60
C ASP A 186 5.52 -16.62 -6.86
N GLY A 187 5.60 -16.83 -5.56
CA GLY A 187 6.75 -16.45 -4.77
C GLY A 187 6.82 -17.24 -3.47
N LEU A 188 7.92 -17.04 -2.77
CA LEU A 188 8.12 -17.58 -1.44
C LEU A 188 8.89 -16.58 -0.59
N SER A 189 8.62 -16.62 0.71
CA SER A 189 9.41 -15.89 1.69
C SER A 189 9.65 -16.75 2.93
N MET A 190 10.72 -16.45 3.66
CA MET A 190 11.00 -17.07 4.95
C MET A 190 11.70 -16.07 5.87
N VAL A 191 11.37 -16.15 7.16
CA VAL A 191 12.06 -15.38 8.19
C VAL A 191 13.36 -16.10 8.53
N LEU A 192 14.48 -15.42 8.33
CA LEU A 192 15.80 -15.85 8.71
C LEU A 192 16.07 -15.51 10.19
N PRO A 193 16.97 -16.25 10.86
CA PRO A 193 17.44 -15.90 12.19
C PRO A 193 18.04 -14.48 12.25
N GLY A 194 17.84 -13.82 13.39
CA GLY A 194 18.32 -12.46 13.64
C GLY A 194 17.36 -11.37 13.18
N ASN A 195 17.76 -10.11 13.42
CA ASN A 195 17.00 -8.94 12.99
C ASN A 195 17.60 -8.37 11.71
N SER A 196 16.76 -7.76 10.89
CA SER A 196 17.23 -6.93 9.79
C SER A 196 18.06 -5.73 10.31
N PRO A 197 18.93 -5.11 9.50
CA PRO A 197 19.71 -3.95 9.90
C PRO A 197 18.87 -2.76 10.39
N THR A 198 17.60 -2.70 9.99
CA THR A 198 16.65 -1.64 10.32
C THR A 198 15.78 -1.94 11.54
N GLY A 199 15.97 -3.10 12.19
CA GLY A 199 15.07 -3.61 13.22
C GLY A 199 13.82 -4.25 12.59
N GLY A 200 13.46 -5.44 13.07
CA GLY A 200 12.39 -6.26 12.50
C GLY A 200 12.90 -7.60 11.93
N PRO A 201 11.99 -8.47 11.46
CA PRO A 201 12.36 -9.79 10.96
C PRO A 201 13.27 -9.67 9.72
N ASN A 202 14.34 -10.48 9.68
CA ASN A 202 15.18 -10.62 8.49
C ASN A 202 14.46 -11.56 7.50
N ILE A 203 13.92 -11.04 6.41
CA ILE A 203 13.10 -11.83 5.47
C ILE A 203 13.93 -12.15 4.22
N TYR A 204 14.04 -13.43 3.89
CA TYR A 204 14.50 -13.91 2.59
C TYR A 204 13.31 -14.08 1.66
N GLU A 205 13.44 -13.67 0.40
CA GLU A 205 12.37 -13.78 -0.58
C GLU A 205 12.86 -14.07 -2.00
N GLU A 206 12.03 -14.82 -2.72
CA GLU A 206 12.23 -15.16 -4.12
C GLU A 206 10.92 -15.06 -4.89
N VAL A 207 11.06 -14.73 -6.18
CA VAL A 207 9.97 -14.77 -7.15
C VAL A 207 10.12 -16.02 -7.99
N CYS A 208 9.06 -16.80 -8.08
CA CYS A 208 9.01 -18.03 -8.86
C CYS A 208 8.56 -17.68 -10.28
N MET A 209 9.40 -18.05 -11.26
CA MET A 209 9.24 -17.62 -12.64
C MET A 209 9.10 -18.83 -13.57
N ILE A 210 8.29 -18.66 -14.62
CA ILE A 210 8.11 -19.67 -15.67
C ILE A 210 8.34 -19.06 -17.05
N LYS A 211 8.90 -19.84 -17.96
CA LYS A 211 8.86 -19.58 -19.39
C LYS A 211 8.05 -20.66 -20.09
N VAL A 212 7.13 -20.22 -20.94
CA VAL A 212 6.34 -21.06 -21.86
C VAL A 212 6.53 -20.55 -23.29
N TRP A 213 6.19 -21.38 -24.28
CA TRP A 213 6.46 -21.11 -25.71
C TRP A 213 5.27 -20.53 -26.48
N HIS A 214 4.15 -20.27 -25.80
CA HIS A 214 3.01 -19.59 -26.39
C HIS A 214 3.14 -18.07 -26.16
N ASP A 215 2.65 -17.27 -27.10
CA ASP A 215 2.69 -15.82 -27.05
C ASP A 215 1.97 -15.30 -25.79
N LEU A 216 2.75 -14.95 -24.77
CA LEU A 216 2.29 -14.07 -23.71
C LEU A 216 2.66 -12.65 -24.17
N GLU A 217 1.72 -11.96 -24.82
CA GLU A 217 1.92 -10.59 -25.35
C GLU A 217 2.19 -9.51 -24.27
N TYR A 218 2.20 -9.88 -22.99
CA TYR A 218 2.32 -8.95 -21.87
C TYR A 218 3.62 -9.16 -21.08
N ASP A 219 4.75 -8.81 -21.69
CA ASP A 219 6.06 -8.76 -20.99
C ASP A 219 6.11 -7.65 -19.93
N HIS A 220 5.25 -6.64 -20.04
CA HIS A 220 5.16 -5.51 -19.14
C HIS A 220 3.73 -4.97 -19.08
N TRP A 221 3.23 -4.70 -17.87
CA TRP A 221 1.97 -4.01 -17.65
C TRP A 221 2.26 -2.61 -17.09
N ASP A 222 1.76 -1.58 -17.77
CA ASP A 222 1.99 -0.17 -17.43
C ASP A 222 0.70 0.66 -17.36
N SER A 223 -0.46 -0.01 -17.36
CA SER A 223 -1.79 0.62 -17.31
C SER A 223 -2.09 1.27 -15.94
N SER A 224 -3.29 1.89 -15.87
CA SER A 224 -3.80 2.58 -14.68
C SER A 224 -4.15 1.61 -13.56
N LEU A 225 -3.92 2.02 -12.31
CA LEU A 225 -4.37 1.31 -11.11
C LEU A 225 -5.75 1.75 -10.62
N ASN A 226 -6.46 2.63 -11.33
CA ASN A 226 -7.87 2.89 -11.05
C ASN A 226 -8.61 1.55 -11.11
N ILE A 227 -9.46 1.26 -10.12
CA ILE A 227 -10.04 -0.08 -9.94
C ILE A 227 -10.87 -0.46 -11.17
N SER A 228 -11.57 0.50 -11.77
CA SER A 228 -12.34 0.28 -13.00
C SER A 228 -11.46 -0.20 -14.17
N SER A 229 -10.41 0.55 -14.51
CA SER A 229 -9.47 0.18 -15.60
C SER A 229 -8.72 -1.12 -15.30
N LEU A 230 -8.29 -1.30 -14.05
CA LEU A 230 -7.62 -2.54 -13.63
C LEU A 230 -8.55 -3.75 -13.77
N THR A 231 -9.83 -3.60 -13.42
CA THR A 231 -10.81 -4.69 -13.56
C THR A 231 -11.01 -5.06 -15.04
N GLU A 232 -10.99 -4.09 -15.96
CA GLU A 232 -11.05 -4.34 -17.40
C GLU A 232 -9.83 -5.12 -17.88
N ASP A 233 -8.62 -4.68 -17.50
CA ASP A 233 -7.36 -5.38 -17.82
C ASP A 233 -7.38 -6.83 -17.33
N LEU A 234 -7.81 -7.03 -16.07
CA LEU A 234 -7.99 -8.35 -15.45
C LEU A 234 -9.07 -9.20 -16.13
N GLY A 235 -10.09 -8.55 -16.74
CA GLY A 235 -11.16 -9.19 -17.51
C GLY A 235 -10.69 -9.71 -18.86
N ILE A 236 -9.78 -8.99 -19.55
CA ILE A 236 -9.23 -9.40 -20.85
C ILE A 236 -8.06 -10.39 -20.74
N GLY A 237 -7.66 -10.77 -19.53
CA GLY A 237 -6.69 -11.84 -19.29
C GLY A 237 -5.36 -11.39 -18.70
N VAL A 238 -5.19 -10.11 -18.34
CA VAL A 238 -4.05 -9.70 -17.50
C VAL A 238 -4.13 -10.43 -16.16
N LEU A 239 -3.00 -10.98 -15.72
CA LEU A 239 -2.94 -11.76 -14.49
C LEU A 239 -2.59 -10.85 -13.30
N PRO A 240 -3.18 -11.07 -12.11
CA PRO A 240 -2.83 -10.33 -10.91
C PRO A 240 -1.32 -10.31 -10.63
N GLN A 241 -0.60 -11.41 -10.91
CA GLN A 241 0.86 -11.48 -10.76
C GLN A 241 1.61 -10.49 -11.66
N THR A 242 1.11 -10.25 -12.88
CA THR A 242 1.70 -9.27 -13.80
C THR A 242 1.55 -7.85 -13.24
N VAL A 243 0.37 -7.54 -12.68
CA VAL A 243 0.10 -6.25 -12.03
C VAL A 243 0.98 -6.08 -10.79
N ILE A 244 1.11 -7.11 -9.94
CA ILE A 244 1.97 -7.05 -8.75
C ILE A 244 3.43 -6.85 -9.13
N GLN A 245 3.93 -7.50 -10.19
CA GLN A 245 5.29 -7.23 -10.65
C GLN A 245 5.51 -5.75 -11.01
N ALA A 246 4.57 -5.17 -11.76
CA ALA A 246 4.63 -3.77 -12.14
C ALA A 246 4.53 -2.83 -10.93
N VAL A 247 3.67 -3.14 -9.97
CA VAL A 247 3.54 -2.40 -8.70
C VAL A 247 4.87 -2.39 -7.94
N TYR A 248 5.53 -3.53 -7.77
CA TYR A 248 6.81 -3.57 -7.07
C TYR A 248 7.94 -2.91 -7.85
N ASP A 249 7.94 -3.00 -9.19
CA ASP A 249 8.88 -2.26 -10.04
C ASP A 249 8.69 -0.73 -9.85
N ARG A 250 7.43 -0.23 -9.75
CA ARG A 250 7.11 1.18 -9.44
C ARG A 250 7.57 1.57 -8.03
N ILE A 251 7.31 0.72 -7.04
CA ILE A 251 7.74 0.94 -5.64
C ILE A 251 9.26 1.05 -5.55
N ASP A 252 10.00 0.15 -6.19
CA ASP A 252 11.46 0.15 -6.18
C ASP A 252 12.04 1.40 -6.85
N ALA A 253 11.42 1.88 -7.94
CA ALA A 253 11.78 3.15 -8.53
C ALA A 253 11.48 4.33 -7.57
N TYR A 254 10.31 4.33 -6.93
CA TYR A 254 9.84 5.42 -6.07
C TYR A 254 10.59 5.52 -4.72
N LYS A 255 11.19 4.44 -4.23
CA LYS A 255 12.06 4.45 -3.03
C LYS A 255 13.17 5.51 -3.11
N LYS A 256 13.63 5.86 -4.32
CA LYS A 256 14.64 6.90 -4.56
C LYS A 256 14.09 8.32 -4.43
N VAL A 257 12.77 8.50 -4.52
CA VAL A 257 12.07 9.78 -4.40
C VAL A 257 11.72 10.03 -2.93
N GLN A 258 10.97 9.12 -2.32
CA GLN A 258 10.57 9.19 -0.90
C GLN A 258 10.75 7.83 -0.21
N PRO A 259 11.90 7.56 0.44
CA PRO A 259 12.18 6.25 1.04
C PRO A 259 11.30 5.93 2.27
N SER A 260 10.72 6.95 2.91
CA SER A 260 9.92 6.82 4.14
C SER A 260 8.43 6.62 3.92
N VAL A 261 7.98 6.27 2.70
CA VAL A 261 6.54 6.07 2.39
C VAL A 261 5.97 4.85 3.11
N TRP A 262 6.73 3.77 3.18
CA TRP A 262 6.33 2.50 3.76
C TRP A 262 6.98 2.32 5.14
N LEU A 263 6.18 2.00 6.16
CA LEU A 263 6.70 1.52 7.45
C LEU A 263 6.84 0.00 7.47
N HIS A 264 6.02 -0.67 6.66
CA HIS A 264 6.14 -2.09 6.35
C HIS A 264 5.74 -2.28 4.88
N LEU A 265 6.63 -2.86 4.09
CA LEU A 265 6.33 -3.31 2.74
C LEU A 265 6.25 -4.83 2.77
N GLN A 266 5.18 -5.42 2.24
CA GLN A 266 5.09 -6.87 2.15
C GLN A 266 6.20 -7.40 1.24
N PRO A 267 6.82 -8.55 1.56
CA PRO A 267 7.71 -9.23 0.63
C PRO A 267 6.97 -9.52 -0.69
N ILE A 268 7.59 -9.22 -1.84
CA ILE A 268 6.99 -9.49 -3.15
C ILE A 268 6.66 -10.98 -3.30
N GLY A 269 7.47 -11.86 -2.71
CA GLY A 269 7.23 -13.30 -2.71
C GLY A 269 5.87 -13.68 -2.12
N GLU A 270 5.48 -13.04 -1.00
CA GLU A 270 4.18 -13.25 -0.35
C GLU A 270 3.02 -12.71 -1.18
N VAL A 271 3.18 -11.51 -1.75
CA VAL A 271 2.12 -10.90 -2.57
C VAL A 271 1.92 -11.66 -3.88
N MET A 272 3.00 -12.14 -4.50
CA MET A 272 2.95 -13.01 -5.69
C MET A 272 2.26 -14.34 -5.41
N ARG A 273 2.55 -14.95 -4.26
CA ARG A 273 1.88 -16.16 -3.80
C ARG A 273 0.38 -15.92 -3.59
N ALA A 274 0.02 -14.86 -2.88
CA ALA A 274 -1.38 -14.47 -2.68
C ALA A 274 -2.11 -14.21 -4.00
N ALA A 275 -1.45 -13.51 -4.95
CA ALA A 275 -1.98 -13.28 -6.28
C ALA A 275 -2.22 -14.59 -7.05
N ASN A 276 -1.32 -15.57 -6.95
CA ASN A 276 -1.48 -16.88 -7.57
C ASN A 276 -2.60 -17.71 -6.93
N GLU A 277 -2.67 -17.73 -5.60
CA GLU A 277 -3.72 -18.41 -4.84
C GLU A 277 -5.10 -17.83 -5.20
N LEU A 278 -5.19 -16.51 -5.31
CA LEU A 278 -6.40 -15.80 -5.72
C LEU A 278 -6.80 -16.12 -7.16
N HIS A 279 -5.83 -16.14 -8.09
CA HIS A 279 -6.07 -16.50 -9.48
C HIS A 279 -6.55 -17.95 -9.63
N THR A 280 -5.94 -18.86 -8.88
CA THR A 280 -6.31 -20.28 -8.88
C THR A 280 -7.69 -20.52 -8.27
N ARG A 281 -8.00 -19.84 -7.16
CA ARG A 281 -9.28 -19.99 -6.45
C ARG A 281 -10.47 -19.45 -7.25
N PHE A 282 -10.27 -18.39 -8.02
CA PHE A 282 -11.32 -17.70 -8.79
C PHE A 282 -10.99 -17.69 -10.28
N ASN A 283 -10.79 -18.88 -10.84
CA ASN A 283 -10.49 -19.06 -12.27
C ASN A 283 -11.68 -18.71 -13.19
N ASP A 284 -12.91 -18.93 -12.72
CA ASP A 284 -14.14 -18.48 -13.38
C ASP A 284 -14.43 -17.02 -13.00
N GLU A 285 -14.45 -16.17 -14.01
CA GLU A 285 -14.72 -14.74 -13.89
C GLU A 285 -16.02 -14.45 -13.13
N LYS A 286 -17.06 -15.28 -13.30
CA LYS A 286 -18.36 -15.10 -12.64
C LYS A 286 -18.32 -15.21 -11.12
N ASN A 287 -17.26 -15.83 -10.59
CA ASN A 287 -17.09 -16.05 -9.16
C ASN A 287 -16.06 -15.09 -8.54
N ARG A 288 -15.45 -14.19 -9.33
CA ARG A 288 -14.44 -13.26 -8.82
C ARG A 288 -15.07 -12.27 -7.83
N PRO A 289 -14.46 -12.07 -6.65
CA PRO A 289 -14.94 -11.11 -5.69
C PRO A 289 -14.70 -9.66 -6.15
N PRO A 290 -15.33 -8.65 -5.52
CA PRO A 290 -15.36 -7.28 -6.04
C PRO A 290 -13.99 -6.59 -6.18
N LEU A 291 -12.99 -6.97 -5.38
CA LEU A 291 -11.64 -6.40 -5.41
C LEU A 291 -10.60 -7.43 -5.87
N TRP A 292 -11.00 -8.44 -6.64
CA TRP A 292 -10.11 -9.50 -7.12
C TRP A 292 -8.87 -8.93 -7.81
N GLY A 293 -7.69 -9.17 -7.24
CA GLY A 293 -6.40 -8.77 -7.81
C GLY A 293 -6.06 -7.29 -7.61
N VAL A 294 -6.87 -6.54 -6.86
CA VAL A 294 -6.69 -5.09 -6.66
C VAL A 294 -5.65 -4.84 -5.54
N PRO A 295 -4.50 -4.21 -5.83
CA PRO A 295 -3.48 -3.91 -4.82
C PRO A 295 -3.90 -2.74 -3.91
N PHE A 296 -3.70 -2.88 -2.61
CA PHE A 296 -4.04 -1.84 -1.64
C PHE A 296 -3.04 -1.71 -0.49
N SER A 297 -3.00 -0.53 0.10
CA SER A 297 -2.25 -0.26 1.32
C SER A 297 -3.17 0.10 2.48
N VAL A 298 -2.62 0.05 3.70
CA VAL A 298 -3.32 0.55 4.89
C VAL A 298 -2.41 1.51 5.65
N LYS A 299 -3.01 2.54 6.24
CA LYS A 299 -2.34 3.41 7.22
C LYS A 299 -1.80 2.57 8.38
N ASP A 300 -0.64 2.94 8.91
CA ASP A 300 0.01 2.13 9.95
C ASP A 300 -0.84 1.90 11.22
N SER A 301 -1.79 2.78 11.51
CA SER A 301 -2.75 2.64 12.62
C SER A 301 -3.81 1.55 12.44
N ILE A 302 -3.82 0.81 11.33
CA ILE A 302 -4.77 -0.27 11.04
C ILE A 302 -4.07 -1.61 11.24
N ASP A 303 -4.62 -2.46 12.12
CA ASP A 303 -4.00 -3.73 12.48
C ASP A 303 -4.05 -4.76 11.35
N VAL A 304 -2.93 -5.44 11.15
CA VAL A 304 -2.79 -6.59 10.27
C VAL A 304 -2.08 -7.69 11.06
N ALA A 305 -2.73 -8.82 11.27
CA ALA A 305 -2.22 -9.89 12.10
C ALA A 305 -0.79 -10.29 11.68
N GLY A 306 0.12 -10.37 12.65
CA GLY A 306 1.53 -10.72 12.40
C GLY A 306 2.41 -9.61 11.82
N VAL A 307 1.85 -8.44 11.51
CA VAL A 307 2.59 -7.27 10.98
C VAL A 307 2.62 -6.16 12.03
N LEU A 308 3.80 -5.59 12.28
CA LEU A 308 3.98 -4.54 13.28
C LEU A 308 3.05 -3.33 13.02
N THR A 309 2.30 -2.92 14.05
CA THR A 309 1.56 -1.66 14.10
C THR A 309 2.32 -0.71 15.04
N THR A 310 2.68 0.48 14.55
CA THR A 310 3.40 1.49 15.35
C THR A 310 2.58 2.75 15.60
N THR A 311 1.58 3.02 14.75
CA THR A 311 0.80 4.27 14.75
C THR A 311 1.73 5.50 14.66
N GLY A 312 2.83 5.37 13.92
CA GLY A 312 3.89 6.38 13.83
C GLY A 312 4.68 6.59 15.13
N CYS A 313 4.57 5.69 16.11
CA CYS A 313 5.25 5.76 17.41
C CYS A 313 5.98 4.43 17.72
N PRO A 314 7.31 4.34 17.44
CA PRO A 314 8.08 3.13 17.69
C PRO A 314 7.96 2.58 19.12
N ALA A 315 7.83 3.47 20.11
CA ALA A 315 7.76 3.11 21.53
C ALA A 315 6.41 2.51 21.97
N LEU A 316 5.38 2.59 21.11
CA LEU A 316 4.07 1.96 21.31
C LEU A 316 3.84 0.81 20.34
N ALA A 317 4.87 0.40 19.60
CA ALA A 317 4.72 -0.63 18.59
C ALA A 317 4.33 -1.98 19.19
N TYR A 318 3.42 -2.68 18.52
CA TYR A 318 2.97 -4.02 18.89
C TYR A 318 2.66 -4.84 17.64
N ILE A 319 2.66 -6.17 17.77
CA ILE A 319 2.24 -7.08 16.70
C ILE A 319 0.83 -7.58 17.06
N PRO A 320 -0.22 -7.15 16.33
CA PRO A 320 -1.57 -7.63 16.56
C PRO A 320 -1.69 -9.12 16.21
N THR A 321 -2.54 -9.84 16.94
CA THR A 321 -2.88 -11.24 16.65
C THR A 321 -4.13 -11.38 15.78
N VAL A 322 -4.90 -10.31 15.61
CA VAL A 322 -6.13 -10.25 14.82
C VAL A 322 -6.07 -9.01 13.94
N SER A 323 -6.37 -9.16 12.65
CA SER A 323 -6.43 -8.04 11.73
C SER A 323 -7.67 -7.18 11.96
N ALA A 324 -7.59 -5.90 11.59
CA ALA A 324 -8.73 -5.01 11.60
C ALA A 324 -9.88 -5.55 10.73
N SER A 325 -11.12 -5.30 11.16
CA SER A 325 -12.33 -5.78 10.45
C SER A 325 -12.37 -5.27 9.00
N VAL A 326 -12.01 -4.00 8.80
CA VAL A 326 -11.95 -3.38 7.47
C VAL A 326 -10.87 -3.99 6.57
N TYR A 327 -9.70 -4.33 7.14
CA TYR A 327 -8.64 -5.02 6.38
C TYR A 327 -9.13 -6.39 5.92
N GLN A 328 -9.73 -7.17 6.84
CA GLN A 328 -10.20 -8.52 6.52
C GLN A 328 -11.27 -8.50 5.43
N ARG A 329 -12.19 -7.52 5.44
CA ARG A 329 -13.19 -7.36 4.38
C ARG A 329 -12.55 -7.15 3.00
N CYS A 330 -11.48 -6.37 2.91
CA CYS A 330 -10.74 -6.19 1.65
C CYS A 330 -10.08 -7.48 1.19
N ILE A 331 -9.44 -8.22 2.09
CA ILE A 331 -8.83 -9.53 1.78
C ILE A 331 -9.88 -10.54 1.32
N ASP A 332 -11.01 -10.63 2.02
CA ASP A 332 -12.12 -11.51 1.66
C ASP A 332 -12.75 -11.13 0.31
N ALA A 333 -12.70 -9.84 -0.04
CA ALA A 333 -13.10 -9.31 -1.35
C ALA A 333 -12.03 -9.50 -2.44
N GLY A 334 -10.92 -10.18 -2.15
CA GLY A 334 -9.87 -10.53 -3.11
C GLY A 334 -8.81 -9.45 -3.36
N ALA A 335 -8.75 -8.41 -2.53
CA ALA A 335 -7.70 -7.39 -2.63
C ALA A 335 -6.33 -7.94 -2.18
N LEU A 336 -5.25 -7.39 -2.72
CA LEU A 336 -3.87 -7.81 -2.45
C LEU A 336 -3.16 -6.76 -1.58
N PHE A 337 -2.77 -7.15 -0.37
CA PHE A 337 -2.13 -6.24 0.57
C PHE A 337 -0.66 -5.97 0.22
N ILE A 338 -0.32 -4.69 0.01
CA ILE A 338 1.04 -4.25 -0.35
C ILE A 338 1.84 -3.79 0.86
N GLY A 339 1.26 -3.08 1.82
CA GLY A 339 2.02 -2.61 2.98
C GLY A 339 1.34 -1.59 3.90
N LYS A 340 1.99 -1.31 5.02
CA LYS A 340 1.64 -0.28 6.00
C LYS A 340 2.31 1.04 5.62
N THR A 341 1.55 2.10 5.46
CA THR A 341 2.08 3.42 5.05
C THR A 341 2.41 4.31 6.24
N ASN A 342 3.42 5.17 6.06
CA ASN A 342 3.78 6.22 7.02
C ASN A 342 2.61 7.19 7.27
N MET A 343 2.62 7.79 8.46
CA MET A 343 1.57 8.66 8.96
C MET A 343 2.14 9.65 9.98
N GLU A 344 1.40 10.72 10.27
CA GLU A 344 1.73 11.53 11.45
C GLU A 344 1.50 10.74 12.72
N GLN A 345 2.48 10.80 13.63
CA GLN A 345 2.50 10.06 14.87
C GLN A 345 1.19 10.24 15.64
N LEU A 346 0.62 9.12 16.07
CA LEU A 346 -0.61 9.08 16.87
C LEU A 346 -1.81 9.74 16.18
N ALA A 347 -1.81 9.78 14.83
CA ALA A 347 -2.81 10.46 14.01
C ALA A 347 -3.10 11.90 14.50
N THR A 348 -2.05 12.58 14.97
CA THR A 348 -2.14 13.90 15.60
C THR A 348 -1.50 14.96 14.71
N GLY A 349 -2.19 15.32 13.64
CA GLY A 349 -1.79 16.38 12.72
C GLY A 349 -2.56 16.34 11.41
N MET A 350 -2.37 17.39 10.60
CA MET A 350 -2.86 17.55 9.24
C MET A 350 -1.77 17.94 8.24
N THR A 351 -0.49 17.89 8.63
CA THR A 351 0.61 18.36 7.76
C THR A 351 1.40 17.22 7.11
N GLY A 352 1.46 16.04 7.74
CA GLY A 352 2.36 14.97 7.31
C GLY A 352 3.80 15.08 7.83
N CYS A 353 4.12 16.12 8.62
CA CYS A 353 5.50 16.43 9.06
C CYS A 353 5.87 15.85 10.43
N ARG A 354 4.93 15.20 11.14
CA ARG A 354 5.12 14.74 12.53
C ARG A 354 5.39 13.24 12.63
N SER A 355 6.24 12.69 11.75
CA SER A 355 6.62 11.27 11.79
C SER A 355 8.10 11.10 12.14
N PRO A 356 8.44 10.25 13.13
CA PRO A 356 9.84 9.92 13.43
C PRO A 356 10.50 9.09 12.32
N TYR A 357 9.73 8.55 11.38
CA TYR A 357 10.22 7.77 10.24
C TYR A 357 10.64 8.64 9.04
N GLY A 358 10.40 9.96 9.12
CA GLY A 358 10.71 10.92 8.06
C GLY A 358 9.48 11.69 7.60
N THR A 359 9.70 12.93 7.18
CA THR A 359 8.67 13.80 6.60
C THR A 359 8.52 13.49 5.11
N LEU A 360 7.27 13.26 4.68
CA LEU A 360 6.90 13.13 3.28
C LEU A 360 6.50 14.48 2.69
N HIS A 361 6.57 14.61 1.38
CA HIS A 361 6.18 15.80 0.61
C HIS A 361 5.06 15.47 -0.38
N SER A 362 4.38 16.52 -0.86
CA SER A 362 3.37 16.40 -1.93
C SER A 362 3.98 15.74 -3.16
N THR A 363 3.19 14.93 -3.86
CA THR A 363 3.56 14.33 -5.15
C THR A 363 3.72 15.36 -6.27
N PHE A 364 3.18 16.58 -6.08
CA PHE A 364 3.29 17.71 -7.01
C PHE A 364 4.46 18.64 -6.70
N SER A 365 4.97 18.66 -5.47
CA SER A 365 6.11 19.51 -5.08
C SER A 365 6.86 18.96 -3.87
N LYS A 366 8.19 18.86 -4.00
CA LYS A 366 9.09 18.46 -2.90
C LYS A 366 9.16 19.46 -1.76
N SER A 367 8.82 20.72 -2.04
CA SER A 367 8.84 21.82 -1.06
C SER A 367 7.58 21.87 -0.21
N HIS A 368 6.48 21.29 -0.69
CA HIS A 368 5.16 21.39 -0.08
C HIS A 368 4.80 20.16 0.74
N ILE A 369 4.01 20.39 1.79
CA ILE A 369 3.57 19.31 2.66
C ILE A 369 2.70 18.30 1.91
N VAL A 370 2.79 17.03 2.29
CA VAL A 370 1.90 15.97 1.78
C VAL A 370 0.49 16.06 2.38
N GLY A 371 0.33 16.70 3.55
CA GLY A 371 -0.90 16.65 4.34
C GLY A 371 -0.95 15.43 5.24
N GLY A 372 -1.82 15.46 6.24
CA GLY A 372 -1.85 14.41 7.26
C GLY A 372 -3.23 14.22 7.88
N SER A 373 -3.40 13.23 8.74
CA SER A 373 -2.34 12.34 9.23
C SER A 373 -2.06 11.12 8.33
N SER A 374 -2.86 10.85 7.31
CA SER A 374 -2.70 9.69 6.41
C SER A 374 -1.75 9.97 5.24
N SER A 375 -0.54 10.43 5.55
CA SER A 375 0.42 10.97 4.57
C SER A 375 0.89 9.94 3.53
N GLY A 376 1.44 8.80 3.97
CA GLY A 376 1.91 7.76 3.05
C GLY A 376 0.77 7.10 2.26
N SER A 377 -0.43 7.05 2.85
CA SER A 377 -1.64 6.56 2.16
C SER A 377 -1.97 7.42 0.94
N ALA A 378 -1.78 8.74 1.01
CA ALA A 378 -2.04 9.62 -0.13
C ALA A 378 -0.97 9.49 -1.21
N VAL A 379 0.32 9.41 -0.82
CA VAL A 379 1.43 9.21 -1.77
C VAL A 379 1.27 7.91 -2.56
N THR A 380 0.94 6.81 -1.88
CA THR A 380 0.83 5.49 -2.53
C THR A 380 -0.27 5.44 -3.59
N VAL A 381 -1.40 6.12 -3.37
CA VAL A 381 -2.49 6.21 -4.36
C VAL A 381 -2.13 7.19 -5.48
N SER A 382 -1.67 8.41 -5.13
CA SER A 382 -1.35 9.47 -6.09
C SER A 382 -0.26 9.07 -7.09
N GLU A 383 0.73 8.29 -6.67
CA GLU A 383 1.84 7.81 -7.51
C GLU A 383 1.54 6.47 -8.21
N GLY A 384 0.32 5.94 -8.09
CA GLY A 384 -0.06 4.66 -8.69
C GLY A 384 0.81 3.49 -8.19
N LEU A 385 1.13 3.50 -6.89
CA LEU A 385 1.78 2.37 -6.19
C LEU A 385 0.75 1.37 -5.66
N VAL A 386 -0.49 1.81 -5.45
CA VAL A 386 -1.66 0.99 -5.11
C VAL A 386 -2.92 1.58 -5.75
N SER A 387 -3.98 0.78 -5.87
CA SER A 387 -5.28 1.25 -6.38
C SER A 387 -6.07 2.08 -5.36
N PHE A 388 -5.93 1.73 -4.07
CA PHE A 388 -6.55 2.47 -2.99
C PHE A 388 -5.77 2.30 -1.68
N SER A 389 -6.02 3.19 -0.73
CA SER A 389 -5.51 3.04 0.64
C SER A 389 -6.62 3.21 1.67
N LEU A 390 -6.60 2.35 2.68
CA LEU A 390 -7.40 2.52 3.89
C LEU A 390 -6.68 3.47 4.86
N GLY A 391 -7.40 4.39 5.49
CA GLY A 391 -6.87 5.21 6.56
C GLY A 391 -7.95 5.67 7.53
N SER A 392 -7.68 6.76 8.25
CA SER A 392 -8.57 7.29 9.29
C SER A 392 -8.72 8.79 9.20
N ASP A 393 -9.92 9.29 9.46
CA ASP A 393 -10.27 10.71 9.46
C ASP A 393 -11.04 11.09 10.73
N THR A 394 -10.41 11.91 11.57
CA THR A 394 -11.06 12.62 12.70
C THR A 394 -11.28 14.09 12.37
N ALA A 395 -10.25 14.72 11.80
CA ALA A 395 -10.12 16.17 11.68
C ALA A 395 -9.97 16.64 10.22
N GLY A 396 -9.97 15.72 9.25
CA GLY A 396 -9.51 15.96 7.87
C GLY A 396 -8.38 15.04 7.44
N SER A 397 -8.08 13.98 8.22
CA SER A 397 -6.89 13.15 8.01
C SER A 397 -6.89 12.29 6.75
N ILE A 398 -8.00 12.25 6.01
CA ILE A 398 -8.07 11.71 4.65
C ILE A 398 -8.28 12.82 3.64
N ARG A 399 -9.16 13.78 3.95
CA ARG A 399 -9.54 14.86 3.04
C ARG A 399 -8.38 15.81 2.69
N VAL A 400 -7.62 16.26 3.69
CA VAL A 400 -6.48 17.17 3.49
C VAL A 400 -5.34 16.54 2.66
N PRO A 401 -4.84 15.33 3.01
CA PRO A 401 -3.82 14.70 2.16
C PRO A 401 -4.36 14.29 0.78
N ALA A 402 -5.65 14.01 0.62
CA ALA A 402 -6.24 13.79 -0.70
C ALA A 402 -6.11 15.02 -1.60
N LEU A 403 -6.49 16.21 -1.07
CA LEU A 403 -6.34 17.50 -1.74
C LEU A 403 -4.89 17.71 -2.21
N PHE A 404 -3.93 17.66 -1.29
CA PHE A 404 -2.54 18.04 -1.59
C PHE A 404 -1.80 17.07 -2.52
N ASN A 405 -2.41 15.93 -2.84
CA ASN A 405 -1.87 14.93 -3.76
C ASN A 405 -2.84 14.61 -4.90
N GLY A 406 -3.83 15.47 -5.16
CA GLY A 406 -4.67 15.42 -6.36
C GLY A 406 -5.49 14.15 -6.53
N ILE A 407 -5.98 13.57 -5.42
CA ILE A 407 -6.75 12.33 -5.41
C ILE A 407 -8.05 12.50 -4.60
N ILE A 408 -8.93 11.49 -4.64
CA ILE A 408 -10.19 11.47 -3.92
C ILE A 408 -9.97 11.03 -2.46
N GLY A 409 -10.58 11.75 -1.53
CA GLY A 409 -10.65 11.39 -0.12
C GLY A 409 -12.09 11.18 0.31
N PHE A 410 -12.52 9.95 0.51
CA PHE A 410 -13.88 9.63 0.94
C PHE A 410 -13.95 9.32 2.43
N LYS A 411 -14.71 10.16 3.15
CA LYS A 411 -15.01 10.00 4.57
C LYS A 411 -16.48 9.61 4.76
N PRO A 412 -16.80 8.32 4.94
CA PRO A 412 -18.18 7.88 5.13
C PRO A 412 -18.77 8.40 6.44
N THR A 413 -20.06 8.18 6.63
CA THR A 413 -20.75 8.34 7.91
C THR A 413 -20.06 7.47 8.96
N LYS A 414 -19.66 8.06 10.10
CA LYS A 414 -18.97 7.31 11.15
C LYS A 414 -19.83 6.17 11.71
N GLY A 415 -19.19 5.07 12.09
CA GLY A 415 -19.86 3.86 12.56
C GLY A 415 -20.52 3.01 11.46
N THR A 416 -20.46 3.39 10.17
CA THR A 416 -20.92 2.54 9.06
C THR A 416 -19.85 1.60 8.51
N VAL A 417 -18.58 1.95 8.73
CA VAL A 417 -17.39 1.13 8.49
C VAL A 417 -16.75 0.89 9.85
N SER A 418 -16.51 -0.39 10.18
CA SER A 418 -15.99 -0.78 11.48
C SER A 418 -14.59 -0.22 11.74
N ALA A 419 -14.39 0.36 12.92
CA ALA A 419 -13.09 0.80 13.43
C ALA A 419 -12.37 -0.26 14.30
N ARG A 420 -12.95 -1.46 14.49
CA ARG A 420 -12.28 -2.53 15.24
C ARG A 420 -10.92 -2.90 14.63
N GLY A 421 -9.88 -2.86 15.46
CA GLY A 421 -8.48 -3.06 15.06
C GLY A 421 -7.84 -1.81 14.44
N VAL A 422 -8.42 -0.63 14.64
CA VAL A 422 -7.81 0.65 14.28
C VAL A 422 -7.43 1.39 15.56
N SER A 423 -6.18 1.82 15.68
CA SER A 423 -5.74 2.61 16.85
C SER A 423 -6.53 3.93 16.90
N PRO A 424 -7.19 4.25 18.03
CA PRO A 424 -8.03 5.42 18.12
C PRO A 424 -7.22 6.70 18.30
N ALA A 425 -7.57 7.73 17.54
CA ALA A 425 -7.16 9.11 17.80
C ALA A 425 -8.23 9.83 18.64
N SER A 426 -9.49 9.64 18.32
CA SER A 426 -10.65 10.17 19.04
C SER A 426 -11.79 9.20 18.79
N LEU A 427 -11.84 8.13 19.60
CA LEU A 427 -12.64 6.93 19.33
C LEU A 427 -14.10 7.23 18.96
N HIS A 428 -14.79 8.17 19.63
CA HIS A 428 -16.19 8.51 19.30
C HIS A 428 -16.37 9.41 18.04
N GLN A 429 -15.28 9.90 17.47
CA GLN A 429 -15.26 10.77 16.28
C GLN A 429 -14.58 10.12 15.08
N ASP A 430 -13.75 9.09 15.30
CA ASP A 430 -12.94 8.49 14.25
C ASP A 430 -13.81 7.80 13.21
N CYS A 431 -13.39 7.96 11.95
CA CYS A 431 -13.98 7.30 10.82
C CYS A 431 -12.88 6.58 10.03
N VAL A 432 -13.07 5.30 9.75
CA VAL A 432 -12.28 4.61 8.72
C VAL A 432 -12.71 5.16 7.37
N SER A 433 -11.73 5.50 6.53
CA SER A 433 -11.96 6.34 5.35
C SER A 433 -10.96 5.96 4.26
N PHE A 434 -11.24 6.40 3.02
CA PHE A 434 -10.61 5.84 1.82
C PHE A 434 -9.91 6.91 0.99
N LEU A 435 -8.75 6.58 0.46
CA LEU A 435 -8.05 7.34 -0.58
C LEU A 435 -8.07 6.53 -1.87
N THR A 436 -8.53 7.13 -2.96
CA THR A 436 -8.65 6.51 -4.29
C THR A 436 -8.37 7.53 -5.38
N SER A 437 -8.10 7.07 -6.60
CA SER A 437 -7.92 7.97 -7.75
C SER A 437 -9.25 8.53 -8.29
N THR A 438 -10.36 7.81 -8.09
CA THR A 438 -11.69 8.19 -8.57
C THR A 438 -12.76 7.95 -7.51
N ILE A 439 -13.89 8.64 -7.60
CA ILE A 439 -15.04 8.43 -6.71
C ILE A 439 -15.70 7.08 -6.93
N ALA A 440 -15.70 6.56 -8.15
CA ALA A 440 -16.20 5.23 -8.47
C ALA A 440 -15.40 4.14 -7.73
N ASP A 441 -14.07 4.30 -7.67
CA ASP A 441 -13.21 3.41 -6.90
C ASP A 441 -13.50 3.54 -5.39
N ALA A 442 -13.76 4.76 -4.89
CA ALA A 442 -14.10 4.98 -3.49
C ALA A 442 -15.44 4.31 -3.11
N GLU A 443 -16.45 4.39 -3.97
CA GLU A 443 -17.74 3.71 -3.82
C GLU A 443 -17.54 2.20 -3.73
N ARG A 444 -16.77 1.63 -4.66
CA ARG A 444 -16.50 0.18 -4.70
C ARG A 444 -15.79 -0.33 -3.45
N VAL A 445 -14.80 0.42 -2.95
CA VAL A 445 -14.11 0.08 -1.69
C VAL A 445 -15.05 0.23 -0.50
N TRP A 446 -15.85 1.29 -0.46
CA TRP A 446 -16.83 1.51 0.59
C TRP A 446 -17.89 0.41 0.64
N ASP A 447 -18.39 -0.06 -0.50
CA ASP A 447 -19.36 -1.15 -0.59
C ASP A 447 -18.84 -2.45 0.02
N VAL A 448 -17.56 -2.75 -0.15
CA VAL A 448 -16.89 -3.89 0.50
C VAL A 448 -16.75 -3.68 2.01
N CYS A 449 -16.41 -2.46 2.41
CA CYS A 449 -16.02 -2.15 3.79
C CYS A 449 -17.21 -1.86 4.71
N LYS A 450 -18.32 -1.36 4.18
CA LYS A 450 -19.49 -0.97 4.96
C LYS A 450 -20.23 -2.17 5.51
N GLY A 451 -20.85 -1.98 6.66
CA GLY A 451 -21.74 -2.96 7.26
C GLY A 451 -21.58 -3.02 8.77
N PHE A 452 -22.68 -3.36 9.43
CA PHE A 452 -22.73 -3.45 10.88
C PHE A 452 -21.75 -4.51 11.39
N ASP A 453 -20.93 -4.12 12.37
CA ASP A 453 -20.02 -5.01 13.09
C ASP A 453 -20.44 -5.05 14.55
N THR A 454 -20.93 -6.20 15.00
CA THR A 454 -21.43 -6.41 16.37
C THR A 454 -20.35 -6.24 17.43
N GLY A 455 -19.08 -6.34 17.06
CA GLY A 455 -17.96 -6.15 18.00
C GLY A 455 -17.33 -4.75 17.97
N ASP A 456 -17.85 -3.83 17.16
CA ASP A 456 -17.49 -2.42 17.22
C ASP A 456 -18.52 -1.66 18.06
N VAL A 457 -18.07 -1.11 19.19
CA VAL A 457 -18.94 -0.44 20.18
C VAL A 457 -19.49 0.90 19.70
N PHE A 458 -18.93 1.49 18.63
CA PHE A 458 -19.41 2.70 17.99
C PHE A 458 -20.10 2.43 16.64
N ALA A 459 -20.26 1.17 16.25
CA ALA A 459 -21.00 0.83 15.03
C ALA A 459 -22.45 1.32 15.11
N LYS A 460 -22.90 2.00 14.05
CA LYS A 460 -24.29 2.41 13.90
C LYS A 460 -25.14 1.20 13.56
N LEU A 461 -26.28 1.09 14.24
CA LEU A 461 -27.24 0.02 14.00
C LEU A 461 -27.84 0.18 12.61
N PRO A 462 -28.14 -0.92 11.89
CA PRO A 462 -28.67 -0.84 10.53
C PRO A 462 -29.90 0.06 10.36
N TRP A 463 -30.78 0.12 11.36
CA TRP A 463 -31.99 0.97 11.35
C TRP A 463 -31.72 2.45 11.62
N GLN A 464 -30.52 2.82 12.08
CA GLN A 464 -30.08 4.21 12.24
C GLN A 464 -29.49 4.78 10.94
N ILE A 465 -29.21 3.91 9.97
CA ILE A 465 -28.68 4.29 8.66
C ILE A 465 -29.85 4.29 7.69
N ARG A 466 -29.99 5.32 6.86
CA ARG A 466 -30.97 5.29 5.78
C ARG A 466 -30.67 4.10 4.86
N PRO A 467 -31.67 3.28 4.47
CA PRO A 467 -31.43 2.21 3.52
C PRO A 467 -30.85 2.78 2.22
N ALA A 468 -29.93 2.03 1.60
CA ALA A 468 -29.50 2.34 0.25
C ALA A 468 -30.72 2.36 -0.69
N LYS A 469 -30.72 3.34 -1.59
CA LYS A 469 -31.84 3.72 -2.46
C LYS A 469 -32.32 2.57 -3.36
N GLN A 470 -33.59 2.61 -3.77
CA GLN A 470 -34.03 1.96 -5.02
C GLN A 470 -33.61 2.81 -6.23
N PRO A 471 -33.08 2.23 -7.33
CA PRO A 471 -32.35 2.92 -8.40
C PRO A 471 -33.16 3.90 -9.30
N THR A 472 -34.37 4.32 -8.93
CA THR A 472 -35.32 4.92 -9.88
C THR A 472 -35.46 6.44 -9.84
N SER A 473 -35.05 7.16 -8.79
CA SER A 473 -35.18 8.64 -8.76
C SER A 473 -33.88 9.36 -9.11
N ARG A 474 -33.97 10.48 -9.81
CA ARG A 474 -32.85 11.39 -10.14
C ARG A 474 -32.62 12.35 -8.98
N ILE A 475 -31.37 12.57 -8.56
CA ILE A 475 -31.06 13.55 -7.51
C ILE A 475 -30.74 14.92 -8.14
N ARG A 476 -31.51 15.96 -7.82
CA ARG A 476 -31.10 17.37 -7.95
C ARG A 476 -30.46 17.82 -6.65
N PHE A 477 -29.63 18.86 -6.69
CA PHE A 477 -29.01 19.36 -5.46
C PHE A 477 -28.95 20.88 -5.41
N ARG A 478 -29.07 21.39 -4.19
CA ARG A 478 -28.72 22.77 -3.81
C ARG A 478 -27.55 22.70 -2.83
N PHE A 479 -26.76 23.76 -2.76
CA PHE A 479 -25.57 23.76 -1.91
C PHE A 479 -25.31 25.13 -1.28
N GLY A 480 -24.82 25.13 -0.05
CA GLY A 480 -24.27 26.31 0.59
C GLY A 480 -22.74 26.30 0.56
N ILE A 481 -22.17 27.48 0.83
CA ILE A 481 -20.75 27.72 0.96
C ILE A 481 -20.48 28.54 2.22
N PRO A 482 -19.25 28.54 2.77
CA PRO A 482 -18.91 29.42 3.89
C PRO A 482 -19.10 30.89 3.51
N PRO A 483 -19.51 31.76 4.46
CA PRO A 483 -19.61 33.18 4.21
C PRO A 483 -18.24 33.79 3.91
N THR A 484 -18.20 34.96 3.28
CA THR A 484 -16.96 35.66 2.93
C THR A 484 -16.00 35.81 4.12
N SER A 485 -16.53 36.09 5.32
CA SER A 485 -15.73 36.22 6.55
C SER A 485 -15.01 34.92 6.92
N ALA A 486 -15.64 33.76 6.72
CA ALA A 486 -15.00 32.47 6.95
C ALA A 486 -13.93 32.16 5.88
N LEU A 487 -14.11 32.62 4.64
CA LEU A 487 -13.15 32.45 3.54
C LEU A 487 -11.93 33.39 3.63
N GLU A 488 -11.90 34.36 4.54
CA GLU A 488 -10.74 35.25 4.74
C GLU A 488 -9.48 34.49 5.18
N VAL A 489 -9.64 33.34 5.85
CA VAL A 489 -8.53 32.46 6.25
C VAL A 489 -7.81 31.82 5.06
N CYS A 490 -8.48 31.71 3.91
CA CYS A 490 -7.90 31.17 2.69
C CYS A 490 -6.82 32.11 2.12
N SER A 491 -5.84 31.56 1.40
CA SER A 491 -4.97 32.38 0.57
C SER A 491 -5.79 33.07 -0.54
N PRO A 492 -5.32 34.22 -1.09
CA PRO A 492 -5.98 34.86 -2.22
C PRO A 492 -6.21 33.92 -3.41
N MET A 493 -5.21 33.07 -3.70
CA MET A 493 -5.31 32.06 -4.76
C MET A 493 -6.42 31.04 -4.47
N TYR A 494 -6.50 30.52 -3.24
CA TYR A 494 -7.54 29.55 -2.87
C TYR A 494 -8.95 30.14 -2.92
N ARG A 495 -9.12 31.43 -2.57
CA ARG A 495 -10.41 32.11 -2.74
C ARG A 495 -10.81 32.23 -4.20
N GLN A 496 -9.85 32.56 -5.06
CA GLN A 496 -10.08 32.63 -6.50
C GLN A 496 -10.50 31.26 -7.04
N MET A 497 -9.69 30.22 -6.80
CA MET A 497 -9.98 28.85 -7.25
C MET A 497 -11.33 28.35 -6.71
N PHE A 498 -11.65 28.65 -5.44
CA PHE A 498 -12.95 28.27 -4.87
C PHE A 498 -14.12 28.94 -5.58
N THR A 499 -13.98 30.22 -5.96
CA THR A 499 -14.99 30.96 -6.71
C THR A 499 -15.22 30.30 -8.08
N GLU A 500 -14.13 29.94 -8.78
CA GLU A 500 -14.20 29.27 -10.08
C GLU A 500 -14.91 27.90 -9.99
N VAL A 501 -14.64 27.13 -8.93
CA VAL A 501 -15.32 25.86 -8.66
C VAL A 501 -16.80 26.06 -8.34
N VAL A 502 -17.17 27.06 -7.54
CA VAL A 502 -18.58 27.37 -7.25
C VAL A 502 -19.33 27.70 -8.54
N ASP A 503 -18.73 28.53 -9.41
CA ASP A 503 -19.33 28.85 -10.70
C ASP A 503 -19.47 27.61 -11.60
N ALA A 504 -18.49 26.70 -11.59
CA ALA A 504 -18.55 25.45 -12.35
C ALA A 504 -19.69 24.54 -11.85
N ILE A 505 -19.83 24.36 -10.53
CA ILE A 505 -20.92 23.57 -9.94
C ILE A 505 -22.29 24.15 -10.29
N GLN A 506 -22.42 25.49 -10.34
CA GLN A 506 -23.65 26.14 -10.78
C GLN A 506 -23.98 25.87 -12.25
N ARG A 507 -22.98 25.83 -13.13
CA ARG A 507 -23.17 25.49 -14.56
C ARG A 507 -23.64 24.04 -14.75
N GLU A 508 -23.20 23.12 -13.88
CA GLU A 508 -23.66 21.72 -13.86
C GLU A 508 -25.04 21.52 -13.20
N GLY A 509 -25.74 22.62 -12.88
CA GLY A 509 -27.12 22.59 -12.39
C GLY A 509 -27.25 22.58 -10.86
N GLY A 510 -26.15 22.70 -10.12
CA GLY A 510 -26.19 22.95 -8.69
C GLY A 510 -26.78 24.33 -8.38
N LYS A 511 -27.70 24.40 -7.41
CA LYS A 511 -28.29 25.68 -6.98
C LYS A 511 -27.61 26.20 -5.74
N LEU A 512 -26.92 27.34 -5.83
CA LEU A 512 -26.38 28.02 -4.66
C LEU A 512 -27.54 28.46 -3.74
N ALA A 513 -27.47 28.10 -2.47
CA ALA A 513 -28.46 28.39 -1.45
C ALA A 513 -27.80 29.09 -0.25
N GLU A 514 -28.51 30.04 0.33
CA GLU A 514 -28.11 30.66 1.59
C GLU A 514 -28.39 29.68 2.73
N LEU A 515 -27.33 29.09 3.29
CA LEU A 515 -27.40 28.16 4.40
C LEU A 515 -26.78 28.80 5.65
N ASP A 516 -27.34 28.49 6.82
CA ASP A 516 -26.77 28.96 8.08
C ASP A 516 -25.41 28.28 8.37
N TRP A 517 -24.35 29.08 8.36
CA TRP A 517 -22.98 28.62 8.62
C TRP A 517 -22.66 28.48 10.12
N ALA A 518 -23.41 29.16 10.99
CA ALA A 518 -23.09 29.25 12.42
C ALA A 518 -22.87 27.89 13.12
N PRO A 519 -23.71 26.84 12.91
CA PRO A 519 -23.49 25.56 13.57
C PRO A 519 -22.26 24.80 13.04
N PHE A 520 -21.83 25.04 11.80
CA PHE A 520 -20.61 24.45 11.25
C PHE A 520 -19.37 25.07 11.88
N ASP A 521 -19.34 26.40 11.96
CA ASP A 521 -18.26 27.16 12.60
C ASP A 521 -18.11 26.79 14.08
N ALA A 522 -19.22 26.79 14.82
CA ALA A 522 -19.25 26.45 16.24
C ALA A 522 -18.82 25.00 16.51
N ALA A 523 -19.15 24.06 15.61
CA ALA A 523 -18.69 22.68 15.71
C ALA A 523 -17.21 22.50 15.35
N ASN A 524 -16.66 23.35 14.49
CA ASN A 524 -15.25 23.31 14.10
C ASN A 524 -14.33 23.57 15.32
N GLU A 525 -14.76 24.47 16.20
CA GLU A 525 -14.09 24.80 17.45
C GLU A 525 -14.11 23.65 18.49
N LEU A 526 -15.10 22.75 18.42
CA LEU A 526 -15.22 21.69 19.43
C LEU A 526 -14.10 20.66 19.37
N LEU A 527 -13.44 20.43 18.23
CA LEU A 527 -12.50 19.31 18.16
C LEU A 527 -11.21 19.54 18.97
N TYR A 528 -10.57 20.70 18.81
CA TYR A 528 -9.29 21.01 19.45
C TYR A 528 -9.39 22.02 20.60
N ASN A 529 -10.40 22.89 20.61
CA ASN A 529 -10.55 23.94 21.63
C ASN A 529 -11.48 23.55 22.78
N SER A 530 -12.08 22.35 22.74
CA SER A 530 -12.93 21.80 23.80
C SER A 530 -12.29 20.61 24.53
N THR A 531 -13.05 19.94 25.38
CA THR A 531 -12.64 18.70 26.07
C THR A 531 -12.46 17.49 25.15
N PHE A 532 -12.97 17.50 23.91
CA PHE A 532 -12.83 16.35 22.98
C PHE A 532 -11.38 16.02 22.65
N VAL A 533 -10.49 17.01 22.64
CA VAL A 533 -9.05 16.81 22.43
C VAL A 533 -8.43 15.86 23.46
N LEU A 534 -9.02 15.78 24.66
CA LEU A 534 -8.53 14.94 25.76
C LEU A 534 -8.73 13.44 25.50
N GLU A 535 -9.64 13.05 24.61
CA GLU A 535 -9.86 11.64 24.28
C GLU A 535 -8.60 10.99 23.67
N ARG A 536 -7.71 11.78 23.03
CA ARG A 536 -6.41 11.32 22.51
C ARG A 536 -5.53 10.71 23.60
N LEU A 537 -5.67 11.14 24.85
CA LEU A 537 -4.92 10.60 25.98
C LEU A 537 -5.29 9.12 26.25
N THR A 538 -6.50 8.69 25.88
CA THR A 538 -6.99 7.31 26.09
C THR A 538 -6.28 6.28 25.21
N MET A 539 -5.59 6.70 24.15
CA MET A 539 -4.76 5.83 23.32
C MET A 539 -3.48 5.37 24.03
N LEU A 540 -3.02 6.13 25.04
CA LEU A 540 -1.80 5.82 25.75
C LEU A 540 -2.11 4.91 26.96
N PRO A 541 -1.26 3.92 27.26
CA PRO A 541 -1.38 3.19 28.51
C PRO A 541 -1.28 4.10 29.73
N ASP A 542 -1.95 3.74 30.83
CA ASP A 542 -1.94 4.52 32.07
C ASP A 542 -0.51 4.78 32.56
N GLY A 543 -0.20 6.05 32.83
CA GLY A 543 1.12 6.49 33.30
C GLY A 543 2.24 6.42 32.26
N TRP A 544 1.93 6.10 31.00
CA TRP A 544 2.93 5.99 29.93
C TRP A 544 3.46 7.35 29.53
N LEU A 545 2.60 8.36 29.38
CA LEU A 545 2.99 9.69 28.90
C LEU A 545 4.00 10.36 29.86
N GLU A 546 3.77 10.28 31.17
CA GLU A 546 4.64 10.86 32.20
C GLU A 546 6.05 10.29 32.14
N LYS A 547 6.18 9.00 31.83
CA LYS A 547 7.45 8.27 31.79
C LYS A 547 8.16 8.37 30.45
N ASN A 548 7.40 8.55 29.36
CA ASN A 548 7.88 8.30 27.99
C ASN A 548 7.64 9.45 27.01
N LYS A 549 7.07 10.59 27.40
CA LYS A 549 6.78 11.72 26.50
C LYS A 549 7.98 12.19 25.66
N GLN A 550 9.21 12.00 26.13
CA GLN A 550 10.44 12.28 25.39
C GLN A 550 10.65 11.39 24.15
N LEU A 551 9.96 10.25 24.06
CA LEU A 551 9.99 9.33 22.91
C LEU A 551 9.01 9.75 21.80
N LEU A 552 8.14 10.73 22.07
CA LEU A 552 7.26 11.30 21.06
C LEU A 552 8.02 12.31 20.20
N HIS A 553 7.59 12.45 18.95
CA HIS A 553 8.02 13.51 18.06
C HIS A 553 7.86 14.88 18.76
N PRO A 554 8.81 15.82 18.68
CA PRO A 554 8.80 17.04 19.52
C PRO A 554 7.50 17.84 19.47
N VAL A 555 6.91 18.00 18.27
CA VAL A 555 5.62 18.70 18.10
C VAL A 555 4.46 17.88 18.68
N THR A 556 4.45 16.57 18.48
CA THR A 556 3.41 15.69 19.04
C THR A 556 3.49 15.71 20.56
N ARG A 557 4.70 15.66 21.14
CA ARG A 557 4.93 15.84 22.56
C ARG A 557 4.34 17.16 23.08
N GLN A 558 4.64 18.28 22.41
CA GLN A 558 4.13 19.60 22.80
C GLN A 558 2.59 19.61 22.82
N VAL A 559 1.96 19.01 21.80
CA VAL A 559 0.50 18.88 21.71
C VAL A 559 -0.06 18.06 22.87
N PHE A 560 0.53 16.90 23.18
CA PHE A 560 0.10 16.07 24.31
C PHE A 560 0.34 16.74 25.68
N GLU A 561 1.45 17.48 25.85
CA GLU A 561 1.71 18.27 27.06
C GLU A 561 0.61 19.34 27.26
N SER A 562 0.18 20.02 26.20
CA SER A 562 -0.95 20.98 26.27
C SER A 562 -2.29 20.34 26.63
N MET A 563 -2.51 19.07 26.26
CA MET A 563 -3.71 18.30 26.65
C MET A 563 -3.68 17.98 28.15
N VAL A 564 -2.52 17.62 28.71
CA VAL A 564 -2.37 17.39 30.15
C VAL A 564 -2.65 18.68 30.93
N GLU A 565 -2.16 19.82 30.47
CA GLU A 565 -2.48 21.13 31.08
C GLU A 565 -3.99 21.40 31.04
N ARG A 566 -4.64 21.18 29.89
CA ARG A 566 -6.10 21.31 29.76
C ARG A 566 -6.86 20.32 30.66
N GLN A 567 -6.36 19.11 30.83
CA GLN A 567 -6.95 18.10 31.72
C GLN A 567 -7.01 18.60 33.18
N THR A 568 -6.01 19.36 33.64
CA THR A 568 -6.00 19.92 35.00
C THR A 568 -7.05 21.03 35.21
N THR A 569 -7.54 21.64 34.14
CA THR A 569 -8.48 22.76 34.17
C THR A 569 -9.89 22.39 33.68
N SER A 570 -10.07 21.18 33.15
CA SER A 570 -11.34 20.68 32.64
C SER A 570 -11.98 19.69 33.61
N THR A 571 -13.30 19.74 33.76
CA THR A 571 -14.06 18.80 34.60
C THR A 571 -14.87 17.82 33.76
N ALA A 572 -15.31 16.72 34.37
CA ALA A 572 -16.28 15.82 33.71
C ALA A 572 -17.58 16.55 33.31
N VAL A 573 -17.97 17.59 34.05
CA VAL A 573 -19.13 18.43 33.70
C VAL A 573 -18.88 19.17 32.38
N ASP A 574 -17.65 19.62 32.11
CA ASP A 574 -17.32 20.29 30.86
C ASP A 574 -17.35 19.34 29.67
N VAL A 575 -16.97 18.07 29.87
CA VAL A 575 -17.16 17.00 28.87
C VAL A 575 -18.63 16.87 28.49
N PHE A 576 -19.53 16.77 29.47
CA PHE A 576 -20.97 16.68 29.19
C PHE A 576 -21.52 17.95 28.55
N LYS A 577 -21.04 19.14 28.91
CA LYS A 577 -21.42 20.39 28.23
C LYS A 577 -21.01 20.39 26.76
N ASP A 578 -19.80 19.92 26.45
CA ASP A 578 -19.32 19.86 25.06
C ASP A 578 -20.09 18.79 24.26
N LEU A 579 -20.45 17.66 24.89
CA LEU A 579 -21.37 16.67 24.28
C LEU A 579 -22.77 17.26 24.03
N HIS A 580 -23.30 18.08 24.95
CA HIS A 580 -24.58 18.76 24.73
C HIS A 580 -24.51 19.76 23.57
N LYS A 581 -23.45 20.58 23.50
CA LYS A 581 -23.21 21.48 22.35
C LYS A 581 -23.12 20.69 21.04
N GLN A 582 -22.38 19.58 21.04
CA GLN A 582 -22.30 18.71 19.87
C GLN A 582 -23.69 18.23 19.43
N ALA A 583 -24.53 17.77 20.37
CA ALA A 583 -25.88 17.33 20.07
C ALA A 583 -26.77 18.46 19.51
N GLU A 584 -26.65 19.67 20.07
CA GLU A 584 -27.34 20.87 19.59
C GLU A 584 -26.92 21.22 18.15
N TYR A 585 -25.63 21.27 17.87
CA TYR A 585 -25.11 21.62 16.55
C TYR A 585 -25.45 20.55 15.51
N LYS A 586 -25.39 19.26 15.87
CA LYS A 586 -25.88 18.17 15.00
C LYS A 586 -27.34 18.38 14.62
N ARG A 587 -28.20 18.66 15.60
CA ARG A 587 -29.63 18.89 15.35
C ARG A 587 -29.87 20.08 14.44
N ALA A 588 -29.11 21.17 14.61
CA ALA A 588 -29.18 22.33 13.73
C ALA A 588 -28.82 21.95 12.27
N VAL A 589 -27.72 21.21 12.08
CA VAL A 589 -27.23 20.82 10.76
C VAL A 589 -28.10 19.77 10.07
N GLU A 590 -28.76 18.88 10.81
CA GLU A 590 -29.76 17.96 10.27
C GLU A 590 -30.94 18.68 9.59
N ASN A 591 -31.28 19.89 10.04
CA ASN A 591 -32.31 20.72 9.41
C ASN A 591 -31.79 21.49 8.18
N ILE A 592 -30.47 21.55 7.99
CA ILE A 592 -29.80 22.25 6.89
C ILE A 592 -29.47 21.26 5.77
N LEU A 593 -28.80 20.16 6.09
CA LEU A 593 -28.34 19.15 5.13
C LEU A 593 -29.39 18.05 4.97
N THR A 594 -30.41 18.36 4.17
CA THR A 594 -31.58 17.50 3.97
C THR A 594 -31.50 16.66 2.69
N LEU A 595 -32.26 15.57 2.69
CA LEU A 595 -32.71 14.88 1.47
C LEU A 595 -34.23 14.89 1.47
N GLU A 596 -34.81 15.69 0.58
CA GLU A 596 -36.25 15.79 0.34
C GLU A 596 -36.63 14.84 -0.81
N GLU A 597 -37.40 13.80 -0.49
CA GLU A 597 -37.72 12.73 -1.43
C GLU A 597 -38.99 13.05 -2.23
N ASN A 598 -38.98 12.71 -3.53
CA ASN A 598 -40.12 12.89 -4.44
C ASN A 598 -40.70 14.31 -4.45
N ILE A 599 -39.84 15.33 -4.51
CA ILE A 599 -40.26 16.73 -4.66
C ILE A 599 -40.96 16.98 -6.00
N GLU A 600 -40.67 16.14 -6.99
CA GLU A 600 -41.31 16.01 -8.31
C GLU A 600 -41.28 14.51 -8.66
N ASP A 601 -42.19 14.03 -9.52
CA ASP A 601 -42.28 12.61 -9.88
C ASP A 601 -40.90 12.03 -10.26
N GLY A 602 -40.37 11.15 -9.41
CA GLY A 602 -39.06 10.52 -9.61
C GLY A 602 -37.84 11.43 -9.40
N VAL A 603 -37.97 12.54 -8.68
CA VAL A 603 -36.86 13.47 -8.39
C VAL A 603 -36.77 13.77 -6.90
N ASP A 604 -35.56 13.58 -6.36
CA ASP A 604 -35.21 13.98 -4.98
C ASP A 604 -34.37 15.26 -5.03
N GLU A 605 -34.44 16.08 -3.97
CA GLU A 605 -33.56 17.24 -3.79
C GLU A 605 -32.69 17.08 -2.54
N MET A 606 -31.38 17.20 -2.74
CA MET A 606 -30.38 17.10 -1.68
C MET A 606 -29.76 18.46 -1.37
N THR A 607 -29.55 18.77 -0.09
CA THR A 607 -28.81 19.96 0.35
C THR A 607 -27.41 19.60 0.79
N LEU A 608 -26.42 20.26 0.20
CA LEU A 608 -24.99 20.03 0.45
C LEU A 608 -24.34 21.26 1.09
N MET A 609 -23.21 21.04 1.78
CA MET A 609 -22.27 22.10 2.15
C MET A 609 -20.96 21.87 1.39
N ILE A 610 -20.51 22.86 0.63
CA ILE A 610 -19.27 22.77 -0.16
C ILE A 610 -18.27 23.77 0.39
N VAL A 611 -17.10 23.28 0.79
CA VAL A 611 -16.05 24.09 1.42
C VAL A 611 -14.70 23.86 0.74
N PRO A 612 -13.76 24.82 0.77
CA PRO A 612 -12.37 24.51 0.45
C PRO A 612 -11.86 23.39 1.36
N THR A 613 -11.20 22.37 0.82
CA THR A 613 -10.73 21.24 1.65
C THR A 613 -9.68 21.68 2.67
N ALA A 614 -8.83 22.64 2.30
CA ALA A 614 -7.90 23.36 3.16
C ALA A 614 -7.83 24.82 2.70
N PRO A 615 -7.41 25.77 3.56
CA PRO A 615 -7.34 27.19 3.20
C PRO A 615 -6.09 27.60 2.38
N PHE A 616 -5.03 26.80 2.42
CA PHE A 616 -3.78 27.03 1.70
C PHE A 616 -2.92 25.75 1.69
N HIS A 617 -1.90 25.69 0.85
CA HIS A 617 -0.91 24.60 0.80
C HIS A 617 0.45 25.13 1.30
N PRO A 618 0.84 24.89 2.57
CA PRO A 618 2.09 25.39 3.09
C PRO A 618 3.29 24.55 2.63
N THR A 619 4.45 25.18 2.64
CA THR A 619 5.73 24.49 2.51
C THR A 619 6.10 23.73 3.79
N ILE A 620 6.94 22.70 3.65
CA ILE A 620 7.51 21.98 4.79
C ILE A 620 8.32 22.94 5.67
N GLU A 621 9.01 23.92 5.08
CA GLU A 621 9.77 24.93 5.81
C GLU A 621 8.87 25.83 6.66
N GLU A 622 7.77 26.33 6.10
CA GLU A 622 6.80 27.13 6.86
C GLU A 622 6.23 26.34 8.05
N VAL A 623 5.85 25.07 7.83
CA VAL A 623 5.41 24.19 8.91
C VAL A 623 6.51 23.96 9.94
N GLY A 624 7.77 23.87 9.53
CA GLY A 624 8.91 23.78 10.46
C GLY A 624 9.05 25.00 11.37
N ARG A 625 8.70 26.19 10.87
CA ARG A 625 8.78 27.46 11.64
C ARG A 625 7.60 27.64 12.60
N ASP A 626 6.40 27.20 12.22
CA ASP A 626 5.18 27.31 13.04
C ASP A 626 4.30 26.05 12.96
N PRO A 627 4.76 24.93 13.57
CA PRO A 627 4.16 23.62 13.35
C PRO A 627 2.78 23.44 14.00
N VAL A 628 2.44 24.25 15.01
CA VAL A 628 1.16 24.15 15.72
C VAL A 628 0.11 25.07 15.10
N ALA A 629 0.43 26.35 14.85
CA ALA A 629 -0.57 27.28 14.36
C ALA A 629 -0.94 27.01 12.89
N ILE A 630 0.03 26.67 12.03
CA ILE A 630 -0.28 26.28 10.65
C ILE A 630 -1.19 25.06 10.62
N ASN A 631 -0.89 24.04 11.43
CA ASN A 631 -1.75 22.86 11.55
C ASN A 631 -3.18 23.23 11.99
N GLY A 632 -3.33 24.12 12.97
CA GLY A 632 -4.66 24.59 13.40
C GLY A 632 -5.43 25.28 12.27
N ARG A 633 -4.75 26.16 11.51
CA ARG A 633 -5.37 26.87 10.37
C ARG A 633 -5.78 25.94 9.25
N LEU A 634 -5.02 24.88 8.96
CA LEU A 634 -5.38 23.90 7.93
C LEU A 634 -6.76 23.26 8.18
N GLY A 635 -7.22 23.22 9.42
CA GLY A 635 -8.49 22.62 9.83
C GLY A 635 -9.71 23.52 9.77
N ALA A 636 -9.58 24.74 9.25
CA ALA A 636 -10.65 25.74 9.23
C ALA A 636 -11.99 25.22 8.66
N PHE A 637 -11.93 24.26 7.72
CA PHE A 637 -13.10 23.68 7.06
C PHE A 637 -13.24 22.17 7.24
N ALA A 638 -12.45 21.56 8.13
CA ALA A 638 -12.31 20.11 8.18
C ALA A 638 -12.79 19.48 9.51
N HIS A 639 -12.60 20.15 10.65
CA HIS A 639 -12.85 19.56 11.97
C HIS A 639 -14.32 19.24 12.23
N PHE A 640 -15.23 20.11 11.79
CA PHE A 640 -16.64 20.00 12.10
C PHE A 640 -17.29 18.72 11.54
N ALA A 641 -16.74 18.11 10.49
CA ALA A 641 -17.41 17.01 9.77
C ALA A 641 -17.71 15.81 10.67
N ASN A 642 -16.74 15.32 11.45
CA ASN A 642 -16.99 14.20 12.37
C ASN A 642 -17.74 14.64 13.63
N VAL A 643 -17.47 15.86 14.12
CA VAL A 643 -18.21 16.48 15.23
C VAL A 643 -19.70 16.51 14.92
N LEU A 644 -20.07 16.81 13.68
CA LEU A 644 -21.45 16.88 13.20
C LEU A 644 -21.96 15.58 12.58
N ASP A 645 -21.19 14.49 12.62
CA ASP A 645 -21.57 13.18 12.08
C ASP A 645 -21.87 13.18 10.56
N LEU A 646 -21.20 14.06 9.82
CA LEU A 646 -21.39 14.23 8.38
C LEU A 646 -20.65 13.17 7.58
N VAL A 647 -21.09 12.95 6.33
CA VAL A 647 -20.29 12.32 5.28
C VAL A 647 -19.59 13.41 4.47
N GLY A 648 -18.39 13.12 3.95
CA GLY A 648 -17.64 14.09 3.16
C GLY A 648 -16.79 13.44 2.07
N VAL A 649 -16.73 14.08 0.91
CA VAL A 649 -15.88 13.68 -0.20
C VAL A 649 -14.98 14.86 -0.57
N ALA A 650 -13.67 14.70 -0.39
CA ALA A 650 -12.67 15.63 -0.92
C ALA A 650 -12.41 15.29 -2.39
N VAL A 651 -12.57 16.28 -3.26
CA VAL A 651 -12.45 16.16 -4.72
C VAL A 651 -11.40 17.16 -5.21
N PRO A 652 -10.44 16.75 -6.05
CA PRO A 652 -9.56 17.68 -6.76
C PRO A 652 -10.36 18.42 -7.84
N CYS A 653 -10.22 19.74 -7.91
CA CYS A 653 -11.07 20.61 -8.74
C CYS A 653 -10.27 21.74 -9.40
N GLY A 654 -9.00 21.51 -9.68
CA GLY A 654 -8.16 22.42 -10.44
C GLY A 654 -6.69 22.35 -10.03
N LYS A 655 -5.87 23.13 -10.74
CA LYS A 655 -4.46 23.35 -10.41
C LYS A 655 -4.15 24.84 -10.44
N TYR A 656 -3.09 25.24 -9.74
CA TYR A 656 -2.57 26.59 -9.77
C TYR A 656 -1.04 26.59 -9.77
N GLU A 657 -0.45 27.55 -10.48
CA GLU A 657 1.01 27.71 -10.54
C GLU A 657 1.54 28.45 -9.30
N ILE A 658 2.73 28.05 -8.83
CA ILE A 658 3.41 28.68 -7.67
C ILE A 658 4.69 29.45 -8.02
N GLY A 659 4.97 29.68 -9.30
CA GLY A 659 6.16 30.43 -9.77
C GLY A 659 7.50 29.74 -9.51
N GLU A 660 7.49 28.52 -8.97
CA GLU A 660 8.65 27.63 -8.86
C GLU A 660 8.88 26.89 -10.19
N VAL A 661 10.14 26.71 -10.60
CA VAL A 661 10.51 25.99 -11.83
C VAL A 661 11.36 24.77 -11.47
N VAL A 662 10.91 23.58 -11.86
CA VAL A 662 11.67 22.33 -11.70
C VAL A 662 11.78 21.66 -13.06
N ASP A 663 13.01 21.30 -13.44
CA ASP A 663 13.32 20.68 -14.75
C ASP A 663 12.73 21.42 -15.96
N GLY A 664 12.69 22.76 -15.87
CA GLY A 664 12.18 23.65 -16.93
C GLY A 664 10.66 23.72 -17.04
N ARG A 665 9.90 23.17 -16.08
CA ARG A 665 8.44 23.26 -16.01
C ARG A 665 8.02 24.07 -14.78
N MET A 666 6.96 24.88 -14.92
CA MET A 666 6.31 25.50 -13.76
C MET A 666 5.74 24.40 -12.86
N VAL A 667 5.89 24.58 -11.55
CA VAL A 667 5.25 23.71 -10.57
C VAL A 667 3.79 24.12 -10.45
N GLU A 668 2.90 23.16 -10.69
CA GLU A 668 1.46 23.27 -10.50
C GLU A 668 1.04 22.47 -9.28
N LEU A 669 0.30 23.09 -8.37
CA LEU A 669 -0.25 22.44 -7.18
C LEU A 669 -1.75 22.20 -7.33
N PRO A 670 -2.29 21.11 -6.74
CA PRO A 670 -3.71 20.83 -6.80
C PRO A 670 -4.53 21.75 -5.88
N PHE A 671 -5.72 22.13 -6.36
CA PHE A 671 -6.80 22.71 -5.58
C PHE A 671 -7.97 21.73 -5.50
N GLY A 672 -8.83 21.87 -4.48
CA GLY A 672 -9.95 20.97 -4.30
C GLY A 672 -10.89 21.38 -3.17
N VAL A 673 -12.10 20.84 -3.22
CA VAL A 673 -13.18 21.13 -2.29
C VAL A 673 -13.63 19.86 -1.57
N THR A 674 -14.22 20.01 -0.39
CA THR A 674 -14.92 18.92 0.29
C THR A 674 -16.41 19.17 0.15
N ILE A 675 -17.11 18.19 -0.43
CA ILE A 675 -18.56 18.16 -0.56
C ILE A 675 -19.12 17.35 0.61
N LEU A 676 -19.94 17.99 1.45
CA LEU A 676 -20.45 17.43 2.70
C LEU A 676 -21.96 17.24 2.63
N ALA A 677 -22.43 16.14 3.24
CA ALA A 677 -23.84 15.84 3.40
C ALA A 677 -24.16 15.31 4.80
N GLY A 678 -25.45 15.27 5.12
CA GLY A 678 -25.95 14.74 6.38
C GLY A 678 -25.62 13.25 6.58
N ALA A 679 -25.63 12.82 7.85
CA ALA A 679 -25.37 11.43 8.23
C ALA A 679 -26.26 10.43 7.47
N GLY A 680 -25.66 9.37 6.94
CA GLY A 680 -26.35 8.31 6.21
C GLY A 680 -26.74 8.65 4.77
N LEU A 681 -26.32 9.81 4.25
CA LEU A 681 -26.52 10.21 2.85
C LEU A 681 -25.31 9.86 1.95
N ASP A 682 -24.53 8.86 2.37
CA ASP A 682 -23.28 8.43 1.73
C ASP A 682 -23.45 8.10 0.24
N ALA A 683 -24.44 7.27 -0.09
CA ALA A 683 -24.69 6.88 -1.48
C ALA A 683 -25.13 8.08 -2.34
N GLN A 684 -25.95 8.98 -1.77
CA GLN A 684 -26.45 10.14 -2.48
C GLN A 684 -25.35 11.17 -2.76
N VAL A 685 -24.44 11.41 -1.80
CA VAL A 685 -23.32 12.32 -2.04
C VAL A 685 -22.34 11.72 -3.05
N VAL A 686 -22.09 10.40 -3.01
CA VAL A 686 -21.28 9.70 -4.01
C VAL A 686 -21.90 9.81 -5.40
N GLU A 687 -23.21 9.63 -5.56
CA GLU A 687 -23.93 9.82 -6.84
C GLU A 687 -23.79 11.26 -7.36
N VAL A 688 -23.94 12.26 -6.49
CA VAL A 688 -23.75 13.67 -6.87
C VAL A 688 -22.32 13.93 -7.31
N VAL A 689 -21.33 13.48 -6.53
CA VAL A 689 -19.91 13.68 -6.83
C VAL A 689 -19.52 12.98 -8.12
N SER A 690 -20.01 11.76 -8.39
CA SER A 690 -19.73 11.03 -9.64
C SER A 690 -20.13 11.82 -10.89
N ARG A 691 -21.19 12.62 -10.82
CA ARG A 691 -21.60 13.50 -11.93
C ARG A 691 -20.75 14.77 -12.03
N LEU A 692 -20.19 15.23 -10.92
CA LEU A 692 -19.36 16.42 -10.87
C LEU A 692 -17.89 16.13 -11.17
N GLU A 693 -17.39 14.92 -10.85
CA GLU A 693 -15.96 14.57 -10.93
C GLU A 693 -15.39 14.79 -12.34
N GLU A 694 -16.06 14.32 -13.40
CA GLU A 694 -15.59 14.50 -14.78
C GLU A 694 -15.44 15.99 -15.13
N ARG A 695 -16.41 16.82 -14.71
CA ARG A 695 -16.46 18.26 -15.01
C ARG A 695 -15.54 19.10 -14.15
N LEU A 696 -15.41 18.76 -12.87
CA LEU A 696 -14.44 19.38 -11.98
C LEU A 696 -13.01 18.96 -12.33
N GLY A 697 -12.85 17.76 -12.91
CA GLY A 697 -11.62 17.28 -13.50
C GLY A 697 -11.18 18.08 -14.72
N GLU A 698 -12.10 18.63 -15.53
CA GLU A 698 -11.74 19.54 -16.64
C GLU A 698 -11.03 20.82 -16.16
N LEU A 699 -11.26 21.26 -14.92
CA LEU A 699 -10.50 22.38 -14.34
C LEU A 699 -9.04 22.00 -14.02
N CYS A 700 -8.72 20.71 -13.98
CA CYS A 700 -7.38 20.20 -13.68
C CYS A 700 -6.45 20.06 -14.91
N TRP A 701 -6.97 20.22 -16.14
CA TRP A 701 -6.28 19.87 -17.39
C TRP A 701 -6.26 20.97 -18.44
#